data_AF-A0A0F7M860-F1
#
_entry.id   AF-A0A0F7M860-F1
#
_cell.length_a   1.000
_cell.length_b   1.000
_cell.length_c   1.000
_cell.angle_alpha   90.00
_cell.angle_beta   90.00
_cell.angle_gamma   90.00
#
_symmetry.space_group_name_H-M   'P 1'
#
loop_
_entity.id
_entity.type
_entity.pdbx_description
1 polymer ?
#
loop_
_entity_poly.entity_id
_entity_poly.type
_entity_poly.pdbx_seq_one_letter_code
_entity_poly.pdbx_strand_id
1 'polypeptide(L)'
;MRRNSYYLSNPLVHRNRQLADAPSAWVRRFDCSDIKPLIICRGPIRKEAIDVFEEMGISEYGILLSEKDSITYTNALAPELRSLKDPNRIHRVPDYSGVTKSERQKRIQQIIRIAHENGYNAIFAGYGFMSEDAEMVEAMEEAGLNFIGPCSFTQRSAGMKDQAKRTALETGVSVTPGVNNATSLALFAKYGRDGLEKCAKDHQLDVDFAACKDEEEQALALLSASYNAGIDIIDADDIGAALQVEAKRMLAEKPNNRFRLKAIAGGGGKGQRILQSANSCDGDSLEAKVDNAAAGVPALVKECLIELKTNGVGDNKNVLIEMNIDTTRHQEIQVVGNGEWCMTMGGRDCSLQMHEQKLLEVSVTQEELEEAIAAAEQAGLSEEAQQLKKDLLILQKMEHEGAVFGEAVKLDSVGTFECIVDGEAHYFMEMNTRIQVEHRVTELCYKLKFSNPDDSADYFVAESLVEVMVLLARHGKALPKPSRLLREKNTVEARMNATNQALQPHAGGIIENWSNPVEGEIRDDQGISTHNPDTDVFMKYHLAGAYDSNIALLLTTGNSRLDSYQRLAEILRQTELRGKDLSTNLEFHYGLLHWFIGNGINARPATNFIVPYLTAVGELKEQAQQIDLEYAYKRICETYAVADADNAGVWRQVLNAKQLLLTRPLERLFNEPHYMAGWISVHKDALTLSADGVVWHQNPIRLLDRLYHYLNMDYELGKPARYMIWDHDHDILSDALAFYDALESRLGTQNYPEIAALLAADTPAGDLTADEWAAAQSAHIAYQAGTELLSILAHIPTQTGFCELAVNADLSITIPERLTDVSLQKRMAKVLVPPPAAKSDEILALSGGMFYPREAPGMDVFVNEGDHFEAGDTLYIVEVMKMFNKVLAPFAGTVEKVLVEGDGVIIKKGQPLFKISPDEVIEVVTPEKIAAERREKTDGFLQNLV
;
A
#
# COMPACT_ATOMS: atom_id res chain seq x y z
N MET A 1 -29.93 -13.07 6.56
CA MET A 1 -29.25 -12.19 7.55
C MET A 1 -29.53 -10.73 7.21
N ARG A 2 -29.31 -9.78 8.14
CA ARG A 2 -29.20 -8.37 7.76
C ARG A 2 -27.97 -8.25 6.86
N ARG A 3 -28.10 -7.65 5.68
CA ARG A 3 -26.97 -7.38 4.79
C ARG A 3 -26.00 -6.46 5.56
N ASN A 4 -24.70 -6.67 5.40
CA ASN A 4 -23.63 -5.91 6.06
C ASN A 4 -23.43 -6.11 7.59
N SER A 5 -23.84 -7.25 8.19
CA SER A 5 -23.61 -7.50 9.64
C SER A 5 -22.15 -7.76 10.03
N TYR A 6 -21.33 -8.31 9.13
CA TYR A 6 -19.89 -8.52 9.37
C TYR A 6 -19.06 -7.23 9.33
N TYR A 7 -19.66 -6.12 8.90
CA TYR A 7 -19.13 -4.77 9.09
C TYR A 7 -19.65 -4.18 10.41
N LEU A 8 -20.96 -3.90 10.47
CA LEU A 8 -21.61 -3.13 11.54
C LEU A 8 -21.57 -3.78 12.95
N SER A 9 -21.10 -5.03 13.06
CA SER A 9 -21.09 -5.78 14.32
C SER A 9 -19.97 -6.82 14.35
N ASN A 10 -18.85 -6.56 13.68
CA ASN A 10 -17.68 -7.44 13.73
C ASN A 10 -17.15 -7.55 15.18
N PRO A 11 -17.11 -8.76 15.80
CA PRO A 11 -16.68 -8.92 17.20
C PRO A 11 -15.17 -8.72 17.42
N LEU A 12 -14.40 -8.54 16.34
CA LEU A 12 -13.00 -8.13 16.35
C LEU A 12 -12.81 -6.61 16.29
N VAL A 13 -13.86 -5.82 16.04
CA VAL A 13 -13.78 -4.34 16.00
C VAL A 13 -14.70 -3.73 17.06
N HIS A 14 -15.94 -4.24 17.15
CA HIS A 14 -17.02 -3.64 17.93
C HIS A 14 -17.26 -4.34 19.27
N ARG A 15 -17.26 -3.56 20.37
CA ARG A 15 -17.53 -3.99 21.76
C ARG A 15 -18.01 -2.83 22.62
N ASN A 16 -18.71 -3.14 23.71
CA ASN A 16 -19.01 -2.16 24.76
C ASN A 16 -17.72 -1.78 25.51
N ARG A 17 -17.37 -0.48 25.54
CA ARG A 17 -16.20 0.11 26.19
C ARG A 17 -16.57 1.08 27.33
N GLN A 18 -17.84 1.09 27.78
CA GLN A 18 -18.32 2.00 28.82
C GLN A 18 -17.78 1.61 30.21
N LEU A 19 -16.64 2.20 30.59
CA LEU A 19 -16.03 1.95 31.90
C LEU A 19 -16.88 2.49 33.08
N ALA A 20 -17.78 3.44 32.83
CA ALA A 20 -18.76 3.94 33.81
C ALA A 20 -19.68 2.83 34.36
N ASP A 21 -20.01 1.82 33.56
CA ASP A 21 -20.87 0.68 33.95
C ASP A 21 -20.11 -0.44 34.68
N ALA A 22 -18.78 -0.36 34.77
CA ALA A 22 -17.96 -1.39 35.39
C ALA A 22 -18.33 -1.60 36.87
N PRO A 23 -18.32 -2.84 37.40
CA PRO A 23 -18.63 -3.09 38.81
C PRO A 23 -17.56 -2.56 39.78
N SER A 24 -16.30 -2.46 39.32
CA SER A 24 -15.19 -1.92 40.10
C SER A 24 -15.25 -0.39 40.22
N ALA A 25 -15.07 0.11 41.45
CA ALA A 25 -14.92 1.54 41.70
C ALA A 25 -13.58 2.10 41.18
N TRP A 26 -12.54 1.28 41.07
CA TRP A 26 -11.29 1.68 40.46
C TRP A 26 -11.44 1.81 38.94
N VAL A 27 -12.05 0.84 38.26
CA VAL A 27 -12.26 0.92 36.79
C VAL A 27 -13.12 2.14 36.42
N ARG A 28 -14.23 2.38 37.15
CA ARG A 28 -15.12 3.54 36.89
C ARG A 28 -14.44 4.91 36.98
N ARG A 29 -13.26 5.03 37.60
CA ARG A 29 -12.51 6.31 37.63
C ARG A 29 -11.94 6.72 36.27
N PHE A 30 -11.80 5.76 35.36
CA PHE A 30 -11.28 5.94 34.01
C PHE A 30 -12.40 6.09 32.98
N ASP A 31 -13.61 6.41 33.44
CA ASP A 31 -14.69 6.84 32.56
C ASP A 31 -14.28 8.10 31.77
N CYS A 32 -14.65 8.11 30.50
CA CYS A 32 -14.38 9.15 29.52
C CYS A 32 -15.67 9.77 28.94
N SER A 33 -16.85 9.41 29.46
CA SER A 33 -18.15 9.89 28.98
C SER A 33 -18.34 11.42 29.08
N ASP A 34 -17.47 12.11 29.83
CA ASP A 34 -17.43 13.57 29.96
C ASP A 34 -16.67 14.29 28.84
N ILE A 35 -15.96 13.56 27.98
CA ILE A 35 -15.23 14.11 26.84
C ILE A 35 -16.21 14.47 25.73
N LYS A 36 -15.93 15.58 25.04
CA LYS A 36 -16.72 16.12 23.93
C LYS A 36 -15.79 16.45 22.78
N PRO A 37 -15.39 15.47 21.96
CA PRO A 37 -14.34 15.67 20.96
C PRO A 37 -14.87 16.29 19.67
N LEU A 38 -14.10 17.19 19.08
CA LEU A 38 -14.25 17.61 17.68
C LEU A 38 -13.30 16.80 16.81
N ILE A 39 -13.86 15.99 15.91
CA ILE A 39 -13.10 15.20 14.93
C ILE A 39 -12.72 16.12 13.78
N ILE A 40 -11.41 16.31 13.53
CA ILE A 40 -10.88 17.20 12.48
C ILE A 40 -10.21 16.45 11.31
N CYS A 41 -10.54 15.16 11.13
CA CYS A 41 -10.04 14.31 10.05
C CYS A 41 -11.16 13.78 9.14
N ARG A 42 -10.76 13.07 8.07
CA ARG A 42 -11.58 12.19 7.23
C ARG A 42 -10.95 10.79 7.21
N GLY A 43 -11.39 9.91 6.31
CA GLY A 43 -10.81 8.57 6.19
C GLY A 43 -11.50 7.51 7.05
N PRO A 44 -11.07 6.24 6.94
CA PRO A 44 -11.51 5.16 7.82
C PRO A 44 -11.39 5.51 9.31
N ILE A 45 -10.30 6.18 9.69
CA ILE A 45 -10.07 6.68 11.06
C ILE A 45 -11.14 7.63 11.60
N ARG A 46 -11.86 8.38 10.74
CA ARG A 46 -13.03 9.16 11.19
C ARG A 46 -14.19 8.24 11.58
N LYS A 47 -14.47 7.22 10.75
CA LYS A 47 -15.55 6.26 10.99
C LYS A 47 -15.27 5.44 12.25
N GLU A 48 -14.04 4.96 12.38
CA GLU A 48 -13.57 4.27 13.58
C GLU A 48 -13.72 5.13 14.83
N ALA A 49 -13.25 6.38 14.82
CA ALA A 49 -13.34 7.24 15.99
C ALA A 49 -14.80 7.50 16.42
N ILE A 50 -15.72 7.63 15.45
CA ILE A 50 -17.17 7.69 15.73
C ILE A 50 -17.63 6.43 16.48
N ASP A 51 -17.29 5.25 15.96
CA ASP A 51 -17.72 3.97 16.56
C ASP A 51 -17.14 3.80 17.97
N VAL A 52 -15.82 4.00 18.13
CA VAL A 52 -15.13 3.88 19.43
C VAL A 52 -15.67 4.90 20.44
N PHE A 53 -15.98 6.13 20.03
CA PHE A 53 -16.57 7.14 20.92
C PHE A 53 -17.98 6.71 21.38
N GLU A 54 -18.86 6.28 20.46
CA GLU A 54 -20.18 5.77 20.84
C GLU A 54 -20.09 4.53 21.76
N GLU A 55 -19.15 3.63 21.49
CA GLU A 55 -18.87 2.44 22.28
C GLU A 55 -18.28 2.73 23.67
N MET A 56 -17.54 3.83 23.82
CA MET A 56 -17.07 4.37 25.12
C MET A 56 -18.15 5.18 25.87
N GLY A 57 -19.31 5.44 25.26
CA GLY A 57 -20.39 6.27 25.84
C GLY A 57 -20.23 7.78 25.60
N ILE A 58 -19.25 8.18 24.79
CA ILE A 58 -19.03 9.57 24.36
C ILE A 58 -20.10 9.94 23.32
N SER A 59 -21.23 10.43 23.82
CA SER A 59 -22.43 10.73 23.01
C SER A 59 -22.50 12.16 22.46
N GLU A 60 -21.52 13.01 22.78
CA GLU A 60 -21.46 14.44 22.40
C GLU A 60 -20.16 14.79 21.66
N TYR A 61 -20.04 14.40 20.39
CA TYR A 61 -18.91 14.75 19.52
C TYR A 61 -19.33 15.58 18.30
N GLY A 62 -18.37 16.34 17.76
CA GLY A 62 -18.51 17.14 16.54
C GLY A 62 -17.66 16.60 15.40
N ILE A 63 -18.00 17.00 14.17
CA ILE A 63 -17.23 16.66 12.96
C ILE A 63 -16.94 17.91 12.17
N LEU A 64 -15.66 18.15 11.87
CA LEU A 64 -15.22 19.13 10.89
C LEU A 64 -15.35 18.51 9.48
N LEU A 65 -16.09 19.17 8.59
CA LEU A 65 -16.34 18.68 7.23
C LEU A 65 -15.76 19.65 6.19
N SER A 66 -14.78 19.17 5.43
CA SER A 66 -14.17 19.91 4.34
C SER A 66 -15.16 20.05 3.16
N GLU A 67 -15.23 21.22 2.53
CA GLU A 67 -16.02 21.40 1.31
C GLU A 67 -15.56 20.46 0.18
N LYS A 68 -14.28 20.09 0.15
CA LYS A 68 -13.72 19.11 -0.80
C LYS A 68 -14.27 17.69 -0.62
N ASP A 69 -14.78 17.32 0.57
CA ASP A 69 -15.43 16.02 0.76
C ASP A 69 -16.75 15.89 0.00
N SER A 70 -17.39 17.01 -0.39
CA SER A 70 -18.63 16.95 -1.18
C SER A 70 -18.45 16.34 -2.58
N ILE A 71 -17.20 16.19 -3.04
CA ILE A 71 -16.84 15.57 -4.32
C ILE A 71 -16.96 14.02 -4.25
N THR A 72 -16.72 13.40 -3.08
CA THR A 72 -16.78 11.93 -2.96
C THR A 72 -18.20 11.39 -2.99
N TYR A 73 -19.15 12.13 -2.42
CA TYR A 73 -20.57 11.78 -2.35
C TYR A 73 -21.44 12.87 -3.00
N THR A 74 -21.39 12.98 -4.33
CA THR A 74 -22.13 14.01 -5.09
C THR A 74 -23.64 13.99 -4.75
N ASN A 75 -24.17 15.15 -4.31
CA ASN A 75 -25.56 15.33 -3.84
C ASN A 75 -25.94 14.53 -2.58
N ALA A 76 -24.97 14.08 -1.78
CA ALA A 76 -25.16 13.28 -0.60
C ALA A 76 -24.23 13.72 0.55
N LEU A 77 -24.60 13.42 1.78
CA LEU A 77 -23.60 13.30 2.85
C LEU A 77 -22.97 11.90 2.75
N ALA A 78 -21.76 11.74 3.30
CA ALA A 78 -21.18 10.42 3.53
C ALA A 78 -22.11 9.61 4.47
N PRO A 79 -22.30 8.29 4.29
CA PRO A 79 -23.28 7.50 5.05
C PRO A 79 -23.12 7.58 6.57
N GLU A 80 -21.89 7.63 7.07
CA GLU A 80 -21.53 7.77 8.49
C GLU A 80 -21.84 9.16 9.07
N LEU A 81 -22.07 10.17 8.21
CA LEU A 81 -22.57 11.48 8.64
C LEU A 81 -24.10 11.51 8.70
N ARG A 82 -24.80 10.51 8.11
CA ARG A 82 -26.27 10.38 8.20
C ARG A 82 -26.74 9.67 9.46
N SER A 83 -25.90 8.88 10.13
CA SER A 83 -26.22 8.27 11.43
C SER A 83 -26.28 9.32 12.56
N LEU A 84 -25.63 10.49 12.36
CA LEU A 84 -25.71 11.62 13.29
C LEU A 84 -27.12 12.20 13.33
N LYS A 85 -27.79 12.01 14.47
CA LYS A 85 -29.16 12.49 14.72
C LYS A 85 -29.28 14.02 14.83
N ASP A 86 -28.17 14.70 15.09
CA ASP A 86 -28.10 16.16 15.26
C ASP A 86 -27.16 16.78 14.20
N PRO A 87 -27.70 17.41 13.14
CA PRO A 87 -26.88 17.98 12.07
C PRO A 87 -26.10 19.22 12.49
N ASN A 88 -26.41 19.85 13.63
CA ASN A 88 -25.67 21.02 14.13
C ASN A 88 -24.24 20.67 14.59
N ARG A 89 -23.92 19.38 14.69
CA ARG A 89 -22.59 18.85 15.03
C ARG A 89 -21.64 18.78 13.83
N ILE A 90 -22.12 19.06 12.61
CA ILE A 90 -21.33 19.01 11.37
C ILE A 90 -20.90 20.44 10.99
N HIS A 91 -19.61 20.73 11.20
CA HIS A 91 -19.02 22.05 11.05
C HIS A 91 -18.30 22.18 9.72
N ARG A 92 -18.93 22.85 8.75
CA ARG A 92 -18.38 23.02 7.39
C ARG A 92 -17.24 24.02 7.35
N VAL A 93 -16.17 23.66 6.65
CA VAL A 93 -14.98 24.49 6.45
C VAL A 93 -14.41 24.30 5.03
N PRO A 94 -13.72 25.28 4.42
CA PRO A 94 -13.22 25.13 3.04
C PRO A 94 -12.28 23.93 2.82
N ASP A 95 -11.43 23.62 3.80
CA ASP A 95 -10.49 22.50 3.79
C ASP A 95 -9.99 22.20 5.22
N TYR A 96 -9.18 21.16 5.42
CA TYR A 96 -8.70 20.74 6.73
C TYR A 96 -7.48 21.50 7.29
N SER A 97 -6.64 22.13 6.45
CA SER A 97 -5.31 22.61 6.86
C SER A 97 -4.94 24.05 6.50
N GLY A 98 -5.57 24.64 5.48
CA GLY A 98 -5.04 25.81 4.77
C GLY A 98 -3.90 25.43 3.81
N VAL A 99 -3.66 26.24 2.77
CA VAL A 99 -2.60 26.02 1.77
C VAL A 99 -1.34 26.81 2.13
N THR A 100 -1.50 28.00 2.73
CA THR A 100 -0.41 28.86 3.20
C THR A 100 -0.31 28.89 4.72
N LYS A 101 0.84 29.28 5.30
CA LYS A 101 1.00 29.47 6.76
C LYS A 101 -0.05 30.44 7.34
N SER A 102 -0.43 31.49 6.61
CA SER A 102 -1.49 32.42 7.03
C SER A 102 -2.88 31.79 7.05
N GLU A 103 -3.20 30.96 6.06
CA GLU A 103 -4.46 30.20 6.04
C GLU A 103 -4.50 29.13 7.11
N ARG A 104 -3.37 28.46 7.36
CA ARG A 104 -3.23 27.49 8.45
C ARG A 104 -3.47 28.12 9.81
N GLN A 105 -2.91 29.30 10.09
CA GLN A 105 -3.23 30.00 11.33
C GLN A 105 -4.71 30.39 11.42
N LYS A 106 -5.34 30.81 10.30
CA LYS A 106 -6.79 31.07 10.26
C LYS A 106 -7.61 29.77 10.46
N ARG A 107 -7.12 28.63 9.98
CA ARG A 107 -7.72 27.29 10.15
C ARG A 107 -7.70 26.87 11.61
N ILE A 108 -6.54 26.96 12.28
CA ILE A 108 -6.36 26.71 13.72
C ILE A 108 -7.35 27.55 14.53
N GLN A 109 -7.38 28.87 14.30
CA GLN A 109 -8.28 29.79 15.02
C GLN A 109 -9.77 29.60 14.67
N GLN A 110 -10.08 29.04 13.49
CA GLN A 110 -11.44 28.61 13.14
C GLN A 110 -11.85 27.35 13.92
N ILE A 111 -10.96 26.36 14.06
CA ILE A 111 -11.20 25.11 14.79
C ILE A 111 -11.40 25.40 16.29
N ILE A 112 -10.53 26.20 16.91
CA ILE A 112 -10.64 26.62 18.32
C ILE A 112 -11.98 27.32 18.58
N ARG A 113 -12.37 28.25 17.70
CA ARG A 113 -13.66 28.95 17.82
C ARG A 113 -14.85 27.99 17.72
N ILE A 114 -14.84 27.07 16.75
CA ILE A 114 -15.88 26.04 16.60
C ILE A 114 -15.96 25.17 17.86
N ALA A 115 -14.82 24.79 18.44
CA ALA A 115 -14.78 24.01 19.68
C ALA A 115 -15.48 24.74 20.84
N HIS A 116 -15.09 25.98 21.13
CA HIS A 116 -15.71 26.74 22.22
C HIS A 116 -17.18 27.13 21.97
N GLU A 117 -17.54 27.52 20.75
CA GLU A 117 -18.94 27.91 20.41
C GLU A 117 -19.92 26.74 20.56
N ASN A 118 -19.44 25.49 20.45
CA ASN A 118 -20.27 24.28 20.54
C ASN A 118 -20.00 23.44 21.82
N GLY A 119 -19.12 23.90 22.71
CA GLY A 119 -18.82 23.21 23.97
C GLY A 119 -18.00 21.91 23.83
N TYR A 120 -17.26 21.75 22.73
CA TYR A 120 -16.28 20.67 22.60
C TYR A 120 -15.07 20.96 23.50
N ASN A 121 -14.57 19.92 24.20
CA ASN A 121 -13.47 20.02 25.16
C ASN A 121 -12.23 19.23 24.74
N ALA A 122 -12.28 18.55 23.60
CA ALA A 122 -11.16 17.79 23.04
C ALA A 122 -11.12 17.88 21.51
N ILE A 123 -9.96 17.60 20.92
CA ILE A 123 -9.74 17.52 19.48
C ILE A 123 -9.19 16.13 19.12
N PHE A 124 -9.76 15.48 18.11
CA PHE A 124 -9.20 14.25 17.52
C PHE A 124 -8.80 14.48 16.07
N ALA A 125 -7.51 14.31 15.77
CA ALA A 125 -6.95 14.58 14.44
C ALA A 125 -6.63 13.32 13.61
N GLY A 126 -6.73 12.11 14.19
CA GLY A 126 -6.41 10.86 13.49
C GLY A 126 -5.00 10.87 12.88
N TYR A 127 -4.94 10.65 11.57
CA TYR A 127 -3.71 10.74 10.78
C TYR A 127 -3.86 11.69 9.57
N GLY A 128 -2.73 12.23 9.12
CA GLY A 128 -2.67 13.18 8.00
C GLY A 128 -3.12 14.60 8.37
N PHE A 129 -3.22 15.47 7.36
CA PHE A 129 -3.55 16.88 7.53
C PHE A 129 -2.64 17.61 8.54
N MET A 130 -3.15 17.89 9.74
CA MET A 130 -2.46 18.62 10.80
C MET A 130 -2.21 17.75 12.05
N SER A 131 -2.36 16.42 11.96
CA SER A 131 -2.20 15.51 13.09
C SER A 131 -0.82 15.56 13.75
N GLU A 132 0.21 15.99 13.02
CA GLU A 132 1.61 16.15 13.49
C GLU A 132 2.06 17.63 13.44
N ASP A 133 1.11 18.58 13.43
CA ASP A 133 1.39 20.01 13.44
C ASP A 133 1.48 20.53 14.89
N ALA A 134 2.71 20.66 15.38
CA ALA A 134 2.96 21.14 16.74
C ALA A 134 2.55 22.61 16.98
N GLU A 135 2.42 23.47 15.95
CA GLU A 135 1.87 24.83 16.09
C GLU A 135 0.35 24.74 16.36
N MET A 136 -0.33 23.77 15.74
CA MET A 136 -1.75 23.50 15.98
C MET A 136 -2.00 22.92 17.37
N VAL A 137 -1.25 21.88 17.76
CA VAL A 137 -1.44 21.22 19.05
C VAL A 137 -1.21 22.19 20.21
N GLU A 138 -0.14 22.99 20.16
CA GLU A 138 0.13 24.04 21.16
C GLU A 138 -1.03 25.04 21.25
N ALA A 139 -1.58 25.49 20.11
CA ALA A 139 -2.72 26.41 20.11
C ALA A 139 -4.02 25.78 20.66
N MET A 140 -4.21 24.46 20.56
CA MET A 140 -5.33 23.77 21.22
C MET A 140 -5.11 23.64 22.73
N GLU A 141 -3.88 23.32 23.16
CA GLU A 141 -3.48 23.25 24.56
C GLU A 141 -3.63 24.61 25.26
N GLU A 142 -3.16 25.70 24.64
CA GLU A 142 -3.34 27.08 25.12
C GLU A 142 -4.81 27.51 25.21
N ALA A 143 -5.66 26.99 24.32
CA ALA A 143 -7.11 27.18 24.36
C ALA A 143 -7.81 26.35 25.46
N GLY A 144 -7.10 25.45 26.15
CA GLY A 144 -7.65 24.56 27.16
C GLY A 144 -8.46 23.39 26.59
N LEU A 145 -8.16 22.98 25.35
CA LEU A 145 -8.73 21.79 24.70
C LEU A 145 -7.78 20.61 24.88
N ASN A 146 -8.30 19.44 25.25
CA ASN A 146 -7.49 18.23 25.30
C ASN A 146 -7.16 17.75 23.87
N PHE A 147 -5.89 17.53 23.54
CA PHE A 147 -5.54 16.89 22.28
C PHE A 147 -5.55 15.36 22.44
N ILE A 148 -6.32 14.67 21.61
CA ILE A 148 -6.36 13.20 21.58
C ILE A 148 -5.27 12.71 20.63
N GLY A 149 -4.04 12.78 21.13
CA GLY A 149 -2.77 12.52 20.45
C GLY A 149 -1.60 13.02 21.30
N PRO A 150 -0.33 12.88 20.86
CA PRO A 150 0.83 13.39 21.61
C PRO A 150 0.83 14.92 21.73
N CYS A 151 1.27 15.44 22.88
CA CYS A 151 1.34 16.89 23.13
C CYS A 151 2.35 17.63 22.23
N SER A 152 2.22 18.95 22.16
CA SER A 152 3.09 19.83 21.36
C SER A 152 4.59 19.66 21.66
N PHE A 153 4.96 19.41 22.92
CA PHE A 153 6.32 19.10 23.34
C PHE A 153 6.85 17.80 22.70
N THR A 154 6.05 16.73 22.73
CA THR A 154 6.41 15.44 22.13
C THR A 154 6.53 15.57 20.61
N GLN A 155 5.57 16.25 19.97
CA GLN A 155 5.61 16.48 18.52
C GLN A 155 6.86 17.26 18.07
N ARG A 156 7.27 18.29 18.81
CA ARG A 156 8.56 18.98 18.55
C ARG A 156 9.75 18.06 18.76
N SER A 157 9.78 17.34 19.89
CA SER A 157 10.93 16.55 20.32
C SER A 157 11.20 15.33 19.44
N ALA A 158 10.16 14.69 18.91
CA ALA A 158 10.25 13.49 18.09
C ALA A 158 10.02 13.74 16.59
N GLY A 159 9.32 14.82 16.20
CA GLY A 159 9.01 15.13 14.80
C GLY A 159 10.12 15.90 14.06
N MET A 160 10.92 16.71 14.76
CA MET A 160 12.06 17.39 14.12
C MET A 160 13.23 16.41 13.96
N LYS A 161 13.53 16.01 12.72
CA LYS A 161 14.44 14.88 12.41
C LYS A 161 15.84 15.00 13.02
N ASP A 162 16.36 16.22 13.16
CA ASP A 162 17.65 16.47 13.81
C ASP A 162 17.58 16.35 15.34
N GLN A 163 16.51 16.80 15.98
CA GLN A 163 16.30 16.64 17.43
C GLN A 163 16.01 15.16 17.76
N ALA A 164 15.16 14.51 16.98
CA ALA A 164 14.84 13.10 17.11
C ALA A 164 16.10 12.22 17.00
N LYS A 165 16.96 12.43 15.99
CA LYS A 165 18.23 11.69 15.88
C LYS A 165 19.21 11.99 17.02
N ARG A 166 19.25 13.23 17.53
CA ARG A 166 20.07 13.57 18.71
C ARG A 166 19.58 12.84 19.96
N THR A 167 18.28 12.86 20.24
CA THR A 167 17.68 12.10 21.34
C THR A 167 17.92 10.58 21.18
N ALA A 168 17.82 10.05 19.95
CA ALA A 168 18.13 8.65 19.68
C ALA A 168 19.59 8.30 20.02
N LEU A 169 20.56 9.11 19.55
CA LEU A 169 21.97 8.93 19.89
C LEU A 169 22.25 9.04 21.39
N GLU A 170 21.67 10.03 22.08
CA GLU A 170 21.80 10.22 23.53
C GLU A 170 21.23 9.04 24.35
N THR A 171 20.20 8.37 23.81
CA THR A 171 19.53 7.21 24.44
C THR A 171 20.12 5.85 24.03
N GLY A 172 21.13 5.83 23.16
CA GLY A 172 21.75 4.59 22.67
C GLY A 172 20.93 3.85 21.61
N VAL A 173 19.93 4.50 21.02
CA VAL A 173 19.14 3.98 19.89
C VAL A 173 19.99 4.02 18.61
N SER A 174 19.93 2.95 17.83
CA SER A 174 20.65 2.86 16.56
C SER A 174 20.10 3.84 15.52
N VAL A 175 20.94 4.66 14.90
CA VAL A 175 20.55 5.60 13.81
C VAL A 175 21.42 5.37 12.58
N THR A 176 20.90 5.70 11.40
CA THR A 176 21.66 5.63 10.14
C THR A 176 22.96 6.47 10.26
N PRO A 177 24.15 5.89 9.97
CA PRO A 177 25.41 6.63 10.03
C PRO A 177 25.40 7.90 9.18
N GLY A 178 25.78 9.03 9.78
CA GLY A 178 25.61 10.33 9.15
C GLY A 178 26.00 11.55 9.97
N VAL A 179 25.85 12.70 9.34
CA VAL A 179 25.96 14.06 9.87
C VAL A 179 24.55 14.65 9.93
N ASN A 180 24.17 15.15 11.11
CA ASN A 180 22.82 15.63 11.40
C ASN A 180 22.75 17.14 11.74
N ASN A 181 23.90 17.79 11.85
CA ASN A 181 24.09 19.16 12.33
C ASN A 181 24.72 20.09 11.27
N ALA A 182 24.29 19.98 10.00
CA ALA A 182 24.86 20.73 8.90
C ALA A 182 24.79 22.25 9.10
N THR A 183 23.70 22.76 9.67
CA THR A 183 23.56 24.18 10.03
C THR A 183 24.57 24.62 11.09
N SER A 184 24.78 23.82 12.14
CA SER A 184 25.81 24.09 13.16
C SER A 184 27.22 24.07 12.54
N LEU A 185 27.53 23.11 11.68
CA LEU A 185 28.81 23.05 10.96
C LEU A 185 29.03 24.26 10.04
N ALA A 186 27.99 24.71 9.33
CA ALA A 186 28.02 25.93 8.51
C ALA A 186 28.24 27.18 9.38
N LEU A 187 27.57 27.27 10.53
CA LEU A 187 27.74 28.36 11.49
C LEU A 187 29.16 28.41 12.05
N PHE A 188 29.73 27.25 12.43
CA PHE A 188 31.12 27.14 12.88
C PHE A 188 32.12 27.47 11.75
N ALA A 189 31.86 27.09 10.51
CA ALA A 189 32.71 27.41 9.36
C ALA A 189 32.72 28.91 9.05
N LYS A 190 31.57 29.59 9.21
CA LYS A 190 31.39 31.02 8.89
C LYS A 190 31.85 31.97 10.01
N TYR A 191 31.57 31.63 11.27
CA TYR A 191 31.83 32.51 12.42
C TYR A 191 32.91 31.99 13.38
N GLY A 192 33.26 30.70 13.34
CA GLY A 192 34.10 30.04 14.34
C GLY A 192 33.33 29.67 15.61
N ARG A 193 33.83 28.67 16.34
CA ARG A 193 33.24 28.20 17.62
C ARG A 193 33.20 29.31 18.68
N ASP A 194 34.28 30.08 18.83
CA ASP A 194 34.33 31.26 19.71
C ASP A 194 33.52 32.48 19.20
N GLY A 195 32.93 32.39 18.00
CA GLY A 195 32.28 33.52 17.31
C GLY A 195 30.79 33.69 17.59
N LEU A 196 30.13 32.70 18.22
CA LEU A 196 28.67 32.65 18.34
C LEU A 196 28.09 33.85 19.11
N GLU A 197 28.63 34.16 20.28
CA GLU A 197 28.23 35.33 21.08
C GLU A 197 28.34 36.65 20.30
N LYS A 198 29.35 36.76 19.44
CA LYS A 198 29.55 37.95 18.61
C LYS A 198 28.51 38.00 17.50
N CYS A 199 28.24 36.88 16.84
CA CYS A 199 27.20 36.77 15.81
C CYS A 199 25.81 37.15 16.38
N ALA A 200 25.48 36.70 17.60
CA ALA A 200 24.27 37.11 18.30
C ALA A 200 24.18 38.63 18.51
N LYS A 201 25.26 39.24 19.02
CA LYS A 201 25.34 40.70 19.26
C LYS A 201 25.27 41.51 17.97
N ASP A 202 25.96 41.08 16.92
CA ASP A 202 26.00 41.74 15.61
C ASP A 202 24.60 41.74 14.94
N HIS A 203 23.78 40.70 15.19
CA HIS A 203 22.41 40.55 14.65
C HIS A 203 21.28 40.88 15.63
N GLN A 204 21.58 41.35 16.84
CA GLN A 204 20.61 41.70 17.89
C GLN A 204 19.71 40.53 18.34
N LEU A 205 20.28 39.32 18.37
CA LEU A 205 19.61 38.10 18.82
C LEU A 205 19.78 37.89 20.33
N ASP A 206 18.68 37.59 21.01
CA ASP A 206 18.68 37.23 22.43
C ASP A 206 18.85 35.71 22.58
N VAL A 207 19.94 35.28 23.22
CA VAL A 207 20.35 33.87 23.33
C VAL A 207 21.02 33.66 24.68
N ASP A 208 20.47 32.77 25.51
CA ASP A 208 21.09 32.34 26.77
C ASP A 208 22.14 31.25 26.53
N PHE A 209 23.32 31.67 26.08
CA PHE A 209 24.48 30.78 25.90
C PHE A 209 24.94 30.10 27.20
N ALA A 210 24.55 30.60 28.38
CA ALA A 210 24.91 30.02 29.68
C ALA A 210 23.97 28.87 30.10
N ALA A 211 22.79 28.76 29.49
CA ALA A 211 21.89 27.61 29.64
C ALA A 211 22.29 26.39 28.77
N CYS A 212 23.17 26.59 27.80
CA CYS A 212 23.64 25.56 26.87
C CYS A 212 24.78 24.72 27.49
N LYS A 213 24.76 23.40 27.29
CA LYS A 213 25.74 22.45 27.85
C LYS A 213 27.06 22.42 27.07
N ASP A 214 27.00 22.64 25.76
CA ASP A 214 28.13 22.58 24.83
C ASP A 214 27.96 23.54 23.64
N GLU A 215 29.00 23.62 22.81
CA GLU A 215 29.07 24.51 21.63
C GLU A 215 28.01 24.19 20.56
N GLU A 216 27.51 22.96 20.50
CA GLU A 216 26.48 22.53 19.54
C GLU A 216 25.10 23.02 20.00
N GLU A 217 24.77 22.86 21.29
CA GLU A 217 23.56 23.45 21.87
C GLU A 217 23.58 24.99 21.78
N GLN A 218 24.75 25.62 21.93
CA GLN A 218 24.93 27.07 21.69
C GLN A 218 24.68 27.47 20.23
N ALA A 219 25.19 26.70 19.26
CA ALA A 219 24.95 26.94 17.84
C ALA A 219 23.46 26.84 17.49
N LEU A 220 22.79 25.80 18.00
CA LEU A 220 21.37 25.56 17.78
C LEU A 220 20.48 26.61 18.44
N ALA A 221 20.81 27.07 19.65
CA ALA A 221 20.11 28.15 20.33
C ALA A 221 20.19 29.47 19.52
N LEU A 222 21.37 29.79 18.98
CA LEU A 222 21.58 30.95 18.11
C LEU A 222 20.82 30.83 16.77
N LEU A 223 20.81 29.65 16.15
CA LEU A 223 20.04 29.37 14.94
C LEU A 223 18.53 29.55 15.20
N SER A 224 18.01 28.95 16.28
CA SER A 224 16.60 29.10 16.69
C SER A 224 16.21 30.56 16.92
N ALA A 225 17.04 31.34 17.62
CA ALA A 225 16.81 32.78 17.79
C ALA A 225 16.80 33.53 16.45
N SER A 226 17.68 33.18 15.50
CA SER A 226 17.70 33.79 14.16
C SER A 226 16.41 33.52 13.37
N TYR A 227 15.91 32.27 13.43
CA TYR A 227 14.65 31.86 12.79
C TYR A 227 13.46 32.60 13.39
N ASN A 228 13.38 32.70 14.72
CA ASN A 228 12.33 33.43 15.44
C ASN A 228 12.35 34.94 15.14
N ALA A 229 13.53 35.52 14.91
CA ALA A 229 13.70 36.91 14.51
C ALA A 229 13.45 37.16 13.00
N GLY A 230 13.23 36.10 12.20
CA GLY A 230 13.02 36.19 10.76
C GLY A 230 14.26 36.64 9.99
N ILE A 231 15.46 36.20 10.41
CA ILE A 231 16.74 36.51 9.74
C ILE A 231 17.56 35.26 9.48
N ASP A 232 18.38 35.30 8.43
CA ASP A 232 19.34 34.24 8.09
C ASP A 232 20.76 34.67 8.45
N ILE A 233 21.34 34.03 9.47
CA ILE A 233 22.78 34.18 9.80
C ILE A 233 23.66 33.24 8.94
N ILE A 234 23.08 32.14 8.47
CA ILE A 234 23.65 31.24 7.45
C ILE A 234 22.61 30.98 6.36
N ASP A 235 23.07 30.76 5.13
CA ASP A 235 22.23 30.46 3.97
C ASP A 235 22.48 29.05 3.41
N ALA A 236 21.77 28.71 2.33
CA ALA A 236 21.89 27.39 1.68
C ALA A 236 23.25 27.15 1.00
N ASP A 237 24.02 28.20 0.66
CA ASP A 237 25.39 28.04 0.14
C ASP A 237 26.37 27.73 1.28
N ASP A 238 26.23 28.39 2.45
CA ASP A 238 27.00 28.05 3.65
C ASP A 238 26.78 26.57 4.05
N ILE A 239 25.52 26.12 4.07
CA ILE A 239 25.12 24.74 4.40
C ILE A 239 25.62 23.75 3.34
N GLY A 240 25.49 24.10 2.06
CA GLY A 240 26.02 23.31 0.94
C GLY A 240 27.53 23.11 1.00
N ALA A 241 28.29 24.16 1.34
CA ALA A 241 29.73 24.10 1.51
C ALA A 241 30.14 23.24 2.72
N ALA A 242 29.47 23.38 3.86
CA ALA A 242 29.72 22.55 5.04
C ALA A 242 29.45 21.06 4.78
N LEU A 243 28.31 20.74 4.16
CA LEU A 243 27.98 19.36 3.79
C LEU A 243 28.89 18.79 2.71
N GLN A 244 29.44 19.61 1.82
CA GLN A 244 30.42 19.13 0.83
C GLN A 244 31.71 18.63 1.50
N VAL A 245 32.18 19.28 2.57
CA VAL A 245 33.35 18.82 3.34
C VAL A 245 33.08 17.45 3.99
N GLU A 246 31.94 17.31 4.66
CA GLU A 246 31.56 16.05 5.30
C GLU A 246 31.28 14.93 4.29
N ALA A 247 30.65 15.24 3.16
CA ALA A 247 30.46 14.30 2.07
C ALA A 247 31.80 13.78 1.53
N LYS A 248 32.82 14.63 1.36
CA LYS A 248 34.17 14.18 0.97
C LYS A 248 34.76 13.20 1.99
N ARG A 249 34.66 13.51 3.29
CA ARG A 249 35.12 12.62 4.37
C ARG A 249 34.41 11.26 4.30
N MET A 250 33.08 11.26 4.24
CA MET A 250 32.25 10.06 4.23
C MET A 250 32.46 9.21 2.96
N LEU A 251 32.62 9.85 1.79
CA LEU A 251 32.96 9.18 0.53
C LEU A 251 34.38 8.61 0.53
N ALA A 252 35.35 9.24 1.20
CA ALA A 252 36.70 8.69 1.35
C ALA A 252 36.73 7.48 2.32
N GLU A 253 35.95 7.53 3.41
CA GLU A 253 35.79 6.43 4.37
C GLU A 253 35.02 5.23 3.77
N LYS A 254 34.05 5.48 2.88
CA LYS A 254 33.14 4.49 2.31
C LYS A 254 32.96 4.69 0.80
N PRO A 255 33.99 4.43 -0.03
CA PRO A 255 33.99 4.81 -1.44
C PRO A 255 33.05 4.01 -2.35
N ASN A 256 32.52 2.88 -1.85
CA ASN A 256 31.49 2.09 -2.53
C ASN A 256 30.07 2.49 -2.14
N ASN A 257 29.89 3.21 -1.03
CA ASN A 257 28.57 3.51 -0.50
C ASN A 257 28.00 4.77 -1.17
N ARG A 258 26.68 4.76 -1.35
CA ARG A 258 25.91 5.97 -1.69
C ARG A 258 25.48 6.67 -0.41
N PHE A 259 25.17 7.95 -0.51
CA PHE A 259 24.66 8.75 0.61
C PHE A 259 23.37 9.46 0.20
N ARG A 260 22.54 9.85 1.18
CA ARG A 260 21.26 10.49 0.93
C ARG A 260 21.16 11.79 1.73
N LEU A 261 21.02 12.90 1.03
CA LEU A 261 20.67 14.17 1.62
C LEU A 261 19.18 14.19 1.96
N LYS A 262 18.81 14.68 3.15
CA LYS A 262 17.41 14.85 3.59
C LYS A 262 17.24 16.20 4.29
N ALA A 263 16.40 17.10 3.78
CA ALA A 263 16.03 18.29 4.52
C ALA A 263 15.05 17.96 5.67
N ILE A 264 15.21 18.59 6.82
CA ILE A 264 14.52 18.17 8.07
C ILE A 264 12.98 18.22 8.01
N ALA A 265 12.41 19.11 7.19
CA ALA A 265 10.96 19.27 7.03
C ALA A 265 10.36 18.34 5.96
N GLY A 266 11.16 17.44 5.38
CA GLY A 266 10.75 16.54 4.30
C GLY A 266 10.12 15.25 4.82
N GLY A 267 8.93 14.94 4.31
CA GLY A 267 8.22 13.66 4.53
C GLY A 267 7.55 13.19 3.24
N GLY A 268 7.24 11.89 3.15
CA GLY A 268 6.60 11.28 1.97
C GLY A 268 7.40 11.52 0.68
N GLY A 269 8.69 11.18 0.69
CA GLY A 269 9.56 11.22 -0.48
C GLY A 269 10.17 12.56 -0.86
N LYS A 270 9.67 13.68 -0.31
CA LYS A 270 10.04 15.03 -0.76
C LYS A 270 11.24 15.61 -0.02
N GLY A 271 12.05 16.40 -0.72
CA GLY A 271 13.18 17.13 -0.13
C GLY A 271 14.39 16.25 0.22
N GLN A 272 14.61 15.19 -0.56
CA GLN A 272 15.75 14.27 -0.42
C GLN A 272 16.45 14.00 -1.75
N ARG A 273 17.76 13.78 -1.74
CA ARG A 273 18.58 13.49 -2.95
C ARG A 273 19.64 12.42 -2.67
N ILE A 274 19.90 11.55 -3.65
CA ILE A 274 20.96 10.55 -3.56
C ILE A 274 22.27 11.10 -4.13
N LEU A 275 23.30 11.11 -3.30
CA LEU A 275 24.69 11.32 -3.67
C LEU A 275 25.30 9.96 -4.08
N GLN A 276 25.87 9.89 -5.28
CA GLN A 276 26.47 8.65 -5.80
C GLN A 276 27.78 8.31 -5.08
N SER A 277 28.21 7.05 -5.18
CA SER A 277 29.44 6.58 -4.55
C SER A 277 30.67 7.12 -5.28
N ALA A 278 31.78 7.33 -4.56
CA ALA A 278 33.02 7.79 -5.18
C ALA A 278 33.47 6.85 -6.31
N ASN A 279 33.40 5.53 -6.11
CA ASN A 279 33.84 4.58 -7.11
C ASN A 279 32.98 4.54 -8.39
N SER A 280 31.74 5.03 -8.34
CA SER A 280 30.87 5.21 -9.52
C SER A 280 31.17 6.49 -10.33
N CYS A 281 32.02 7.38 -9.82
CA CYS A 281 32.48 8.57 -10.55
C CYS A 281 33.78 8.30 -11.31
N ASP A 282 33.96 9.03 -12.42
CA ASP A 282 35.22 9.05 -13.17
C ASP A 282 36.34 9.72 -12.37
N GLY A 283 37.57 9.23 -12.53
CA GLY A 283 38.76 9.80 -11.90
C GLY A 283 39.91 8.80 -11.77
N ASP A 284 41.14 9.28 -12.00
CA ASP A 284 42.37 8.46 -12.00
C ASP A 284 42.84 8.05 -10.59
N SER A 285 42.30 8.68 -9.54
CA SER A 285 42.60 8.38 -8.14
C SER A 285 41.32 8.44 -7.29
N LEU A 286 41.35 7.78 -6.12
CA LEU A 286 40.22 7.85 -5.19
C LEU A 286 39.91 9.29 -4.74
N GLU A 287 40.95 10.12 -4.56
CA GLU A 287 40.80 11.54 -4.20
C GLU A 287 40.04 12.31 -5.28
N ALA A 288 40.43 12.16 -6.56
CA ALA A 288 39.73 12.79 -7.69
C ALA A 288 38.28 12.30 -7.82
N LYS A 289 38.03 11.00 -7.57
CA LYS A 289 36.70 10.41 -7.56
C LYS A 289 35.81 10.96 -6.44
N VAL A 290 36.36 11.11 -5.23
CA VAL A 290 35.67 11.71 -4.07
C VAL A 290 35.34 13.17 -4.35
N ASP A 291 36.27 13.93 -4.91
CA ASP A 291 36.06 15.33 -5.29
C ASP A 291 34.95 15.47 -6.35
N ASN A 292 34.98 14.64 -7.40
CA ASN A 292 33.97 14.63 -8.45
C ASN A 292 32.57 14.25 -7.91
N ALA A 293 32.48 13.24 -7.04
CA ALA A 293 31.23 12.86 -6.40
C ALA A 293 30.68 13.99 -5.50
N ALA A 294 31.52 14.57 -4.64
CA ALA A 294 31.11 15.61 -3.70
C ALA A 294 30.83 16.98 -4.37
N ALA A 295 31.28 17.20 -5.61
CA ALA A 295 31.10 18.47 -6.32
C ALA A 295 29.63 18.92 -6.42
N GLY A 296 28.69 17.98 -6.56
CA GLY A 296 27.25 18.27 -6.68
C GLY A 296 26.53 18.62 -5.38
N VAL A 297 27.13 18.39 -4.21
CA VAL A 297 26.46 18.50 -2.90
C VAL A 297 25.76 19.85 -2.66
N PRO A 298 26.37 21.02 -2.92
CA PRO A 298 25.69 22.31 -2.72
C PRO A 298 24.43 22.50 -3.59
N ALA A 299 24.41 21.94 -4.80
CA ALA A 299 23.23 21.97 -5.67
C ALA A 299 22.12 21.06 -5.11
N LEU A 300 22.46 19.84 -4.69
CA LEU A 300 21.51 18.90 -4.08
C LEU A 300 20.87 19.46 -2.80
N VAL A 301 21.63 20.18 -1.96
CA VAL A 301 21.11 20.90 -0.78
C VAL A 301 20.06 21.93 -1.18
N LYS A 302 20.37 22.78 -2.16
CA LYS A 302 19.43 23.80 -2.67
C LYS A 302 18.18 23.17 -3.27
N GLU A 303 18.30 22.10 -4.04
CA GLU A 303 17.16 21.36 -4.57
C GLU A 303 16.24 20.85 -3.45
N CYS A 304 16.80 20.23 -2.39
CA CYS A 304 16.01 19.74 -1.26
C CYS A 304 15.22 20.88 -0.57
N LEU A 305 15.86 22.02 -0.32
CA LEU A 305 15.25 23.17 0.36
C LEU A 305 14.22 23.91 -0.51
N ILE A 306 14.47 24.02 -1.83
CA ILE A 306 13.54 24.63 -2.79
C ILE A 306 12.27 23.77 -2.93
N GLU A 307 12.44 22.44 -3.03
CA GLU A 307 11.32 21.50 -3.16
C GLU A 307 10.36 21.55 -1.96
N LEU A 308 10.90 21.69 -0.74
CA LEU A 308 10.12 21.85 0.49
C LEU A 308 9.66 23.29 0.76
N LYS A 309 10.12 24.26 -0.04
CA LYS A 309 9.90 25.70 0.17
C LYS A 309 10.44 26.22 1.52
N THR A 310 11.50 25.60 2.04
CA THR A 310 12.18 25.98 3.30
C THR A 310 13.46 26.79 3.06
N ASN A 311 13.59 27.42 1.89
CA ASN A 311 14.70 28.28 1.51
C ASN A 311 14.39 29.79 1.70
N GLY A 312 13.29 30.14 2.38
CA GLY A 312 12.92 31.52 2.72
C GLY A 312 13.64 32.04 3.95
N VAL A 313 13.67 33.36 4.14
CA VAL A 313 14.37 33.99 5.27
C VAL A 313 13.71 33.62 6.60
N GLY A 314 14.49 33.15 7.56
CA GLY A 314 14.00 32.67 8.86
C GLY A 314 13.50 31.21 8.85
N ASP A 315 13.41 30.54 7.70
CA ASP A 315 13.13 29.10 7.65
C ASP A 315 14.30 28.29 8.22
N ASN A 316 13.99 27.20 8.92
CA ASN A 316 15.00 26.22 9.33
C ASN A 316 15.47 25.40 8.11
N LYS A 317 16.72 25.64 7.71
CA LYS A 317 17.35 25.12 6.48
C LYS A 317 18.18 23.85 6.69
N ASN A 318 18.06 23.16 7.84
CA ASN A 318 18.94 22.03 8.13
C ASN A 318 18.74 20.84 7.17
N VAL A 319 19.86 20.22 6.78
CA VAL A 319 19.92 19.08 5.85
C VAL A 319 20.85 18.02 6.44
N LEU A 320 20.40 16.78 6.44
CA LEU A 320 21.05 15.59 7.00
C LEU A 320 21.73 14.77 5.88
N ILE A 321 22.73 13.97 6.21
CA ILE A 321 23.31 12.92 5.34
C ILE A 321 24.10 11.93 6.21
N GLU A 322 23.69 10.73 6.61
CA GLU A 322 22.85 9.65 6.09
C GLU A 322 23.48 8.86 4.92
N MET A 323 24.05 7.70 5.27
CA MET A 323 24.35 6.58 4.36
C MET A 323 23.07 6.11 3.67
N ASN A 324 23.09 5.98 2.34
CA ASN A 324 21.96 5.40 1.63
C ASN A 324 22.05 3.88 1.73
N ILE A 325 21.02 3.28 2.31
CA ILE A 325 20.81 1.84 2.30
C ILE A 325 19.96 1.54 1.06
N ASP A 326 20.43 0.63 0.22
CA ASP A 326 19.88 0.42 -1.13
C ASP A 326 18.74 -0.60 -1.15
N THR A 327 18.87 -1.64 -0.33
CA THR A 327 17.85 -2.68 -0.08
C THR A 327 17.31 -2.54 1.35
N THR A 328 16.49 -1.52 1.57
CA THR A 328 15.84 -1.31 2.86
C THR A 328 14.63 -2.23 3.02
N ARG A 329 14.52 -2.92 4.15
CA ARG A 329 13.20 -3.27 4.71
C ARG A 329 12.71 -2.11 5.55
N HIS A 330 11.42 -1.81 5.47
CA HIS A 330 10.76 -0.83 6.34
C HIS A 330 10.00 -1.62 7.42
N GLN A 331 10.48 -1.54 8.66
CA GLN A 331 9.80 -2.12 9.81
C GLN A 331 9.57 -1.06 10.88
N GLU A 332 8.47 -1.15 11.57
CA GLU A 332 8.05 -0.12 12.50
C GLU A 332 7.41 -0.72 13.76
N ILE A 333 7.57 -0.04 14.90
CA ILE A 333 7.09 -0.50 16.21
C ILE A 333 5.99 0.42 16.71
N GLN A 334 4.84 -0.15 17.08
CA GLN A 334 3.81 0.60 17.78
C GLN A 334 4.29 0.95 19.18
N VAL A 335 4.38 2.24 19.50
CA VAL A 335 4.68 2.74 20.85
C VAL A 335 3.46 3.39 21.49
N VAL A 336 3.36 3.28 22.82
CA VAL A 336 2.29 3.83 23.66
C VAL A 336 2.91 4.34 24.96
N GLY A 337 2.62 5.57 25.36
CA GLY A 337 3.11 6.15 26.61
C GLY A 337 2.15 7.16 27.24
N ASN A 338 2.43 7.57 28.48
CA ASN A 338 1.63 8.54 29.24
C ASN A 338 2.42 9.80 29.71
N GLY A 339 3.60 10.01 29.12
CA GLY A 339 4.54 11.08 29.50
C GLY A 339 5.47 10.73 30.67
N GLU A 340 5.33 9.55 31.28
CA GLU A 340 6.23 9.02 32.32
C GLU A 340 6.70 7.58 32.05
N TRP A 341 5.85 6.74 31.47
CA TRP A 341 6.24 5.42 30.95
C TRP A 341 5.97 5.32 29.45
N CYS A 342 6.76 4.49 28.78
CA CYS A 342 6.50 4.03 27.41
C CYS A 342 6.54 2.49 27.32
N MET A 343 5.82 1.90 26.37
CA MET A 343 5.85 0.49 26.02
C MET A 343 5.50 0.24 24.55
N THR A 344 5.62 -1.01 24.09
CA THR A 344 5.41 -1.40 22.70
C THR A 344 4.34 -2.46 22.50
N MET A 345 3.76 -2.48 21.30
CA MET A 345 2.77 -3.47 20.86
C MET A 345 3.23 -4.23 19.61
N GLY A 346 4.48 -4.71 19.61
CA GLY A 346 5.08 -5.44 18.49
C GLY A 346 5.36 -4.56 17.28
N GLY A 347 5.77 -5.21 16.19
CA GLY A 347 6.15 -4.57 14.95
C GLY A 347 5.17 -4.81 13.80
N ARG A 348 5.36 -4.03 12.74
CA ARG A 348 4.74 -4.21 11.42
C ARG A 348 5.84 -4.15 10.35
N ASP A 349 5.76 -5.03 9.36
CA ASP A 349 6.58 -4.94 8.15
C ASP A 349 5.75 -4.23 7.07
N CYS A 350 6.23 -3.07 6.66
CA CYS A 350 5.61 -2.21 5.66
C CYS A 350 6.51 -2.07 4.42
N SER A 351 7.41 -3.04 4.19
CA SER A 351 8.36 -3.01 3.07
C SER A 351 7.68 -3.14 1.70
N LEU A 352 6.44 -3.64 1.65
CA LEU A 352 5.64 -3.73 0.43
C LEU A 352 4.99 -2.38 0.11
N GLN A 353 5.79 -1.52 -0.51
CA GLN A 353 5.43 -0.15 -0.89
C GLN A 353 5.84 0.18 -2.32
N MET A 354 5.19 1.19 -2.90
CA MET A 354 5.52 1.75 -4.21
C MET A 354 5.55 3.28 -4.12
N HIS A 355 6.62 3.92 -4.61
CA HIS A 355 6.83 5.37 -4.49
C HIS A 355 6.65 5.92 -3.06
N GLU A 356 7.13 5.17 -2.05
CA GLU A 356 6.96 5.45 -0.61
C GLU A 356 5.51 5.43 -0.10
N GLN A 357 4.55 4.94 -0.91
CA GLN A 357 3.20 4.59 -0.46
C GLN A 357 3.14 3.10 -0.11
N LYS A 358 2.94 2.80 1.19
CA LYS A 358 2.73 1.43 1.70
C LYS A 358 1.44 0.83 1.10
N LEU A 359 1.46 -0.47 0.78
CA LEU A 359 0.40 -1.19 0.07
C LEU A 359 -0.14 -2.39 0.84
N LEU A 360 0.75 -3.20 1.42
CA LEU A 360 0.45 -4.39 2.21
C LEU A 360 1.29 -4.33 3.49
N GLU A 361 0.63 -4.40 4.65
CA GLU A 361 1.26 -4.26 5.96
C GLU A 361 1.01 -5.52 6.78
N VAL A 362 2.09 -6.11 7.31
CA VAL A 362 2.06 -7.46 7.91
C VAL A 362 2.55 -7.38 9.35
N SER A 363 1.84 -8.02 10.29
CA SER A 363 2.29 -8.10 11.68
C SER A 363 3.63 -8.83 11.83
N VAL A 364 4.48 -8.30 12.71
CA VAL A 364 5.73 -8.94 13.16
C VAL A 364 5.68 -9.01 14.68
N THR A 365 5.34 -10.20 15.21
CA THR A 365 5.20 -10.46 16.65
C THR A 365 6.29 -11.42 17.13
N GLN A 366 6.64 -11.37 18.42
CA GLN A 366 7.65 -12.30 18.95
C GLN A 366 7.09 -13.73 18.93
N GLU A 367 5.82 -13.86 19.29
CA GLU A 367 5.06 -15.10 19.36
C GLU A 367 4.91 -15.79 17.98
N GLU A 368 4.73 -15.02 16.90
CA GLU A 368 4.68 -15.57 15.54
C GLU A 368 6.06 -16.01 15.05
N LEU A 369 7.10 -15.22 15.30
CA LEU A 369 8.47 -15.58 14.93
C LEU A 369 8.95 -16.83 15.69
N GLU A 370 8.64 -16.95 16.99
CA GLU A 370 8.94 -18.15 17.78
C GLU A 370 8.28 -19.42 17.19
N GLU A 371 7.02 -19.33 16.74
CA GLU A 371 6.34 -20.46 16.10
C GLU A 371 6.85 -20.74 14.69
N ALA A 372 7.18 -19.72 13.90
CA ALA A 372 7.81 -19.88 12.59
C ALA A 372 9.20 -20.54 12.70
N ILE A 373 10.01 -20.16 13.70
CA ILE A 373 11.28 -20.83 14.02
C ILE A 373 11.04 -22.31 14.35
N ALA A 374 10.10 -22.61 15.23
CA ALA A 374 9.81 -23.99 15.63
C ALA A 374 9.31 -24.85 14.46
N ALA A 375 8.51 -24.28 13.56
CA ALA A 375 8.04 -24.94 12.34
C ALA A 375 9.20 -25.20 11.36
N ALA A 376 10.07 -24.22 11.11
CA ALA A 376 11.23 -24.36 10.25
C ALA A 376 12.23 -25.41 10.78
N GLU A 377 12.47 -25.45 12.10
CA GLU A 377 13.30 -26.48 12.74
C GLU A 377 12.70 -27.88 12.59
N GLN A 378 11.38 -28.04 12.77
CA GLN A 378 10.69 -29.32 12.58
C GLN A 378 10.70 -29.79 11.11
N ALA A 379 10.65 -28.85 10.16
CA ALA A 379 10.77 -29.12 8.73
C ALA A 379 12.23 -29.35 8.25
N GLY A 380 13.23 -29.15 9.12
CA GLY A 380 14.65 -29.27 8.78
C GLY A 380 15.24 -28.08 8.01
N LEU A 381 14.47 -26.98 7.87
CA LEU A 381 14.82 -25.77 7.12
C LEU A 381 15.79 -24.90 7.93
N SER A 382 17.04 -25.35 7.99
CA SER A 382 18.06 -24.82 8.91
C SER A 382 18.47 -23.37 8.63
N GLU A 383 18.45 -22.93 7.36
CA GLU A 383 18.78 -21.55 6.97
C GLU A 383 17.62 -20.59 7.32
N GLU A 384 16.38 -20.97 7.00
CA GLU A 384 15.18 -20.23 7.39
C GLU A 384 15.09 -20.08 8.92
N ALA A 385 15.25 -21.18 9.67
CA ALA A 385 15.24 -21.14 11.13
C ALA A 385 16.35 -20.25 11.72
N GLN A 386 17.52 -20.16 11.07
CA GLN A 386 18.57 -19.23 11.47
C GLN A 386 18.20 -17.78 11.16
N GLN A 387 17.59 -17.51 10.01
CA GLN A 387 17.20 -16.14 9.65
C GLN A 387 16.04 -15.63 10.52
N LEU A 388 15.03 -16.45 10.80
CA LEU A 388 13.92 -16.08 11.68
C LEU A 388 14.39 -15.77 13.11
N LYS A 389 15.40 -16.48 13.63
CA LYS A 389 16.04 -16.16 14.91
C LYS A 389 16.73 -14.81 14.93
N LYS A 390 17.32 -14.38 13.80
CA LYS A 390 17.90 -13.03 13.67
C LYS A 390 16.81 -11.98 13.62
N ASP A 391 15.74 -12.20 12.85
CA ASP A 391 14.60 -11.28 12.76
C ASP A 391 13.89 -11.14 14.13
N LEU A 392 13.79 -12.20 14.94
CA LEU A 392 13.30 -12.13 16.32
C LEU A 392 14.20 -11.26 17.22
N LEU A 393 15.52 -11.41 17.12
CA LEU A 393 16.46 -10.58 17.88
C LEU A 393 16.43 -9.12 17.44
N ILE A 394 16.22 -8.84 16.15
CA ILE A 394 16.04 -7.48 15.61
C ILE A 394 14.74 -6.88 16.17
N LEU A 395 13.62 -7.60 16.11
CA LEU A 395 12.35 -7.17 16.68
C LEU A 395 12.49 -6.82 18.17
N GLN A 396 13.12 -7.70 18.96
CA GLN A 396 13.34 -7.47 20.40
C GLN A 396 14.17 -6.20 20.69
N LYS A 397 15.19 -5.91 19.87
CA LYS A 397 15.97 -4.66 19.98
C LYS A 397 15.14 -3.44 19.59
N MET A 398 14.43 -3.51 18.46
CA MET A 398 13.56 -2.42 17.99
C MET A 398 12.45 -2.11 18.99
N GLU A 399 11.84 -3.13 19.62
CA GLU A 399 10.87 -2.93 20.70
C GLU A 399 11.49 -2.27 21.94
N HIS A 400 12.70 -2.68 22.33
CA HIS A 400 13.42 -2.05 23.44
C HIS A 400 13.77 -0.58 23.14
N GLU A 401 14.36 -0.32 21.97
CA GLU A 401 14.77 1.02 21.54
C GLU A 401 13.56 1.95 21.33
N GLY A 402 12.46 1.46 20.78
CA GLY A 402 11.22 2.23 20.65
C GLY A 402 10.61 2.62 22.01
N ALA A 403 10.64 1.72 22.99
CA ALA A 403 10.22 2.05 24.35
C ALA A 403 11.12 3.11 25.01
N VAL A 404 12.45 2.93 24.91
CA VAL A 404 13.44 3.88 25.46
C VAL A 404 13.33 5.25 24.81
N PHE A 405 13.22 5.30 23.47
CA PHE A 405 13.05 6.54 22.72
C PHE A 405 11.75 7.27 23.11
N GLY A 406 10.63 6.54 23.15
CA GLY A 406 9.34 7.07 23.55
C GLY A 406 9.32 7.64 24.97
N GLU A 407 10.04 7.04 25.91
CA GLU A 407 10.19 7.57 27.28
C GLU A 407 11.02 8.87 27.29
N ALA A 408 12.11 8.93 26.51
CA ALA A 408 12.97 10.11 26.42
C ALA A 408 12.28 11.33 25.78
N VAL A 409 11.46 11.13 24.74
CA VAL A 409 10.63 12.19 24.14
C VAL A 409 9.34 12.47 24.94
N LYS A 410 9.12 11.74 26.04
CA LYS A 410 7.92 11.81 26.91
C LYS A 410 6.60 11.58 26.16
N LEU A 411 6.57 10.55 25.30
CA LEU A 411 5.36 10.14 24.60
C LEU A 411 4.19 9.97 25.58
N ASP A 412 3.13 10.75 25.36
CA ASP A 412 1.94 10.85 26.20
C ASP A 412 0.65 10.40 25.49
N SER A 413 0.81 9.73 24.35
CA SER A 413 -0.27 9.08 23.61
C SER A 413 0.30 7.87 22.85
N VAL A 414 -0.23 7.59 21.65
CA VAL A 414 0.34 6.60 20.72
C VAL A 414 1.28 7.26 19.71
N GLY A 415 2.24 6.49 19.20
CA GLY A 415 3.08 6.87 18.07
C GLY A 415 3.68 5.63 17.41
N THR A 416 4.45 5.83 16.35
CA THR A 416 5.17 4.73 15.68
C THR A 416 6.65 5.06 15.55
N PHE A 417 7.50 4.14 16.00
CA PHE A 417 8.95 4.21 15.87
C PHE A 417 9.37 3.44 14.60
N GLU A 418 9.79 4.15 13.54
CA GLU A 418 10.13 3.54 12.24
C GLU A 418 11.63 3.24 12.12
N CYS A 419 11.95 2.10 11.51
CA CYS A 419 13.32 1.64 11.25
C CYS A 419 13.52 1.15 9.82
N ILE A 420 14.72 1.41 9.30
CA ILE A 420 15.30 0.60 8.23
C ILE A 420 15.90 -0.65 8.87
N VAL A 421 15.61 -1.82 8.31
CA VAL A 421 16.33 -3.07 8.61
C VAL A 421 17.17 -3.46 7.40
N ASP A 422 18.45 -3.75 7.65
CA ASP A 422 19.46 -4.15 6.66
C ASP A 422 20.34 -5.28 7.23
N GLY A 423 20.23 -6.47 6.64
CA GLY A 423 20.92 -7.67 7.11
C GLY A 423 20.55 -8.06 8.55
N GLU A 424 21.47 -7.77 9.48
CA GLU A 424 21.36 -8.01 10.93
C GLU A 424 21.27 -6.71 11.76
N ALA A 425 21.27 -5.55 11.10
CA ALA A 425 21.20 -4.24 11.72
C ALA A 425 19.84 -3.58 11.49
N HIS A 426 19.42 -2.76 12.44
CA HIS A 426 18.30 -1.84 12.30
C HIS A 426 18.77 -0.41 12.59
N TYR A 427 18.09 0.58 12.00
CA TYR A 427 18.42 1.99 12.11
C TYR A 427 17.14 2.81 12.20
N PHE A 428 16.97 3.58 13.28
CA PHE A 428 15.89 4.54 13.46
C PHE A 428 15.87 5.58 12.32
N MET A 429 14.73 5.69 11.67
CA MET A 429 14.44 6.70 10.67
C MET A 429 13.88 7.97 11.33
N GLU A 430 12.69 7.82 11.91
CA GLU A 430 11.85 8.86 12.48
C GLU A 430 10.77 8.24 13.38
N MET A 431 10.10 9.07 14.17
CA MET A 431 8.95 8.66 14.96
C MET A 431 7.72 9.45 14.52
N ASN A 432 6.69 8.75 14.04
CA ASN A 432 5.40 9.35 13.73
C ASN A 432 4.69 9.66 15.06
N THR A 433 4.29 10.92 15.26
CA THR A 433 3.70 11.40 16.53
C THR A 433 2.17 11.45 16.47
N ARG A 434 1.61 10.35 15.98
CA ARG A 434 0.17 10.13 15.76
C ARG A 434 -0.12 8.63 15.66
N ILE A 435 -1.41 8.29 15.61
CA ILE A 435 -1.85 6.99 15.09
C ILE A 435 -1.51 6.87 13.60
N GLN A 436 -1.36 5.64 13.12
CA GLN A 436 -1.03 5.32 11.73
C GLN A 436 -2.21 4.62 11.04
N VAL A 437 -2.13 4.41 9.73
CA VAL A 437 -3.22 3.79 8.97
C VAL A 437 -3.31 2.31 9.36
N GLU A 438 -2.16 1.65 9.31
CA GLU A 438 -1.90 0.24 9.63
C GLU A 438 -1.98 -0.14 11.12
N HIS A 439 -2.47 0.76 11.98
CA HIS A 439 -2.54 0.51 13.43
C HIS A 439 -3.47 -0.67 13.77
N ARG A 440 -4.48 -0.95 12.92
CA ARG A 440 -5.43 -2.06 13.10
C ARG A 440 -4.74 -3.43 13.06
N VAL A 441 -3.67 -3.59 12.27
CA VAL A 441 -2.78 -4.77 12.30
C VAL A 441 -2.32 -5.06 13.74
N THR A 442 -1.92 -4.01 14.47
CA THR A 442 -1.47 -4.12 15.87
C THR A 442 -2.60 -4.36 16.86
N GLU A 443 -3.77 -3.72 16.72
CA GLU A 443 -4.94 -3.95 17.58
C GLU A 443 -5.48 -5.38 17.49
N LEU A 444 -5.39 -5.98 16.31
CA LEU A 444 -5.80 -7.35 16.07
C LEU A 444 -4.79 -8.34 16.67
N CYS A 445 -3.50 -8.03 16.66
CA CYS A 445 -2.48 -8.82 17.35
C CYS A 445 -2.52 -8.72 18.88
N TYR A 446 -2.75 -7.53 19.44
CA TYR A 446 -2.58 -7.27 20.86
C TYR A 446 -3.62 -6.36 21.47
N LYS A 447 -3.81 -6.52 22.79
CA LYS A 447 -4.62 -5.65 23.64
C LYS A 447 -3.90 -5.25 24.92
N LEU A 448 -4.32 -4.15 25.54
CA LEU A 448 -3.67 -3.60 26.73
C LEU A 448 -4.50 -3.82 27.99
N LYS A 449 -3.95 -4.54 28.98
CA LYS A 449 -4.57 -4.74 30.29
C LYS A 449 -4.06 -3.70 31.29
N PHE A 450 -4.91 -2.74 31.64
CA PHE A 450 -4.66 -1.76 32.71
C PHE A 450 -5.12 -2.35 34.04
N SER A 451 -4.18 -2.64 34.94
CA SER A 451 -4.47 -3.27 36.24
C SER A 451 -4.30 -2.29 37.40
N ASN A 452 -5.12 -2.42 38.45
CA ASN A 452 -5.00 -1.63 39.66
C ASN A 452 -3.66 -1.96 40.37
N PRO A 453 -2.81 -0.95 40.66
CA PRO A 453 -1.55 -1.17 41.38
C PRO A 453 -1.72 -1.84 42.75
N ASP A 454 -2.88 -1.64 43.39
CA ASP A 454 -3.20 -2.22 44.71
C ASP A 454 -3.86 -3.61 44.63
N ASP A 455 -4.43 -4.00 43.47
CA ASP A 455 -5.07 -5.29 43.24
C ASP A 455 -5.03 -5.70 41.75
N SER A 456 -4.15 -6.62 41.37
CA SER A 456 -3.99 -7.05 39.97
C SER A 456 -5.16 -7.89 39.41
N ALA A 457 -6.12 -8.29 40.24
CA ALA A 457 -7.38 -8.89 39.83
C ALA A 457 -8.45 -7.84 39.44
N ASP A 458 -8.25 -6.58 39.82
CA ASP A 458 -9.09 -5.44 39.44
C ASP A 458 -8.46 -4.72 38.23
N TYR A 459 -9.09 -4.82 37.07
CA TYR A 459 -8.52 -4.35 35.80
C TYR A 459 -9.58 -4.05 34.75
N PHE A 460 -9.18 -3.33 33.72
CA PHE A 460 -9.90 -3.27 32.44
C PHE A 460 -8.94 -3.58 31.28
N VAL A 461 -9.50 -3.84 30.09
CA VAL A 461 -8.73 -4.15 28.88
C VAL A 461 -9.21 -3.24 27.77
N ALA A 462 -8.30 -2.46 27.19
CA ALA A 462 -8.55 -1.71 25.97
C ALA A 462 -8.10 -2.55 24.77
N GLU A 463 -8.95 -2.64 23.75
CA GLU A 463 -8.69 -3.40 22.53
C GLU A 463 -8.52 -2.49 21.29
N SER A 464 -8.77 -1.18 21.42
CA SER A 464 -8.45 -0.18 20.40
C SER A 464 -7.39 0.84 20.86
N LEU A 465 -6.52 1.25 19.93
CA LEU A 465 -5.58 2.35 20.11
C LEU A 465 -6.28 3.70 20.16
N VAL A 466 -7.41 3.91 19.46
CA VAL A 466 -8.23 5.12 19.61
C VAL A 466 -8.81 5.22 21.03
N GLU A 467 -9.30 4.11 21.58
CA GLU A 467 -9.74 4.01 22.99
C GLU A 467 -8.59 4.35 23.96
N VAL A 468 -7.39 3.82 23.71
CA VAL A 468 -6.17 4.12 24.48
C VAL A 468 -5.77 5.61 24.37
N MET A 469 -5.84 6.22 23.18
CA MET A 469 -5.57 7.65 23.00
C MET A 469 -6.53 8.53 23.81
N VAL A 470 -7.82 8.19 23.83
CA VAL A 470 -8.84 8.91 24.60
C VAL A 470 -8.57 8.79 26.11
N LEU A 471 -8.28 7.58 26.59
CA LEU A 471 -7.91 7.32 27.98
C LEU A 471 -6.67 8.15 28.39
N LEU A 472 -5.62 8.13 27.56
CA LEU A 472 -4.37 8.86 27.80
C LEU A 472 -4.59 10.38 27.80
N ALA A 473 -5.32 10.93 26.84
CA ALA A 473 -5.65 12.36 26.80
C ALA A 473 -6.49 12.82 28.02
N ARG A 474 -7.34 11.94 28.57
CA ARG A 474 -8.22 12.28 29.71
C ARG A 474 -7.59 12.12 31.08
N HIS A 475 -6.73 11.12 31.25
CA HIS A 475 -6.21 10.69 32.54
C HIS A 475 -4.68 10.74 32.64
N GLY A 476 -3.97 10.65 31.52
CA GLY A 476 -2.51 10.74 31.39
C GLY A 476 -1.77 9.95 32.46
N LYS A 477 -1.05 10.68 33.32
CA LYS A 477 -0.24 10.14 34.43
C LYS A 477 -1.01 9.30 35.45
N ALA A 478 -2.34 9.42 35.52
CA ALA A 478 -3.17 8.59 36.40
C ALA A 478 -3.38 7.16 35.88
N LEU A 479 -3.08 6.87 34.61
CA LEU A 479 -3.12 5.52 34.05
C LEU A 479 -1.83 4.74 34.39
N PRO A 480 -1.95 3.54 34.99
CA PRO A 480 -0.80 2.67 35.22
C PRO A 480 -0.27 2.12 33.89
N LYS A 481 1.01 1.75 33.85
CA LYS A 481 1.61 1.04 32.72
C LYS A 481 0.87 -0.30 32.51
N PRO A 482 0.20 -0.52 31.36
CA PRO A 482 -0.53 -1.76 31.14
C PRO A 482 0.41 -2.92 30.81
N SER A 483 -0.10 -4.15 30.90
CA SER A 483 0.57 -5.31 30.30
C SER A 483 -0.02 -5.61 28.93
N ARG A 484 0.84 -5.86 27.94
CA ARG A 484 0.43 -6.39 26.63
C ARG A 484 -0.14 -7.81 26.80
N LEU A 485 -1.25 -8.09 26.14
CA LEU A 485 -1.83 -9.43 26.02
C LEU A 485 -1.94 -9.79 24.54
N LEU A 486 -1.49 -10.98 24.17
CA LEU A 486 -1.72 -11.55 22.84
C LEU A 486 -3.22 -11.73 22.60
N ARG A 487 -3.63 -11.48 21.37
CA ARG A 487 -5.01 -11.61 20.89
C ARG A 487 -5.04 -12.52 19.66
N GLU A 488 -4.28 -12.19 18.63
CA GLU A 488 -4.04 -13.01 17.44
C GLU A 488 -2.54 -13.02 17.14
N LYS A 489 -2.01 -14.10 16.57
CA LYS A 489 -0.56 -14.21 16.31
C LYS A 489 -0.12 -13.44 15.08
N ASN A 490 -0.91 -13.54 14.01
CA ASN A 490 -0.61 -12.94 12.73
C ASN A 490 -1.82 -12.23 12.13
N THR A 491 -1.58 -11.05 11.56
CA THR A 491 -2.58 -10.19 10.92
C THR A 491 -1.95 -9.52 9.70
N VAL A 492 -2.77 -9.25 8.69
CA VAL A 492 -2.35 -8.58 7.46
C VAL A 492 -3.40 -7.58 7.02
N GLU A 493 -2.94 -6.41 6.56
CA GLU A 493 -3.73 -5.34 5.95
C GLU A 493 -3.36 -5.20 4.47
N ALA A 494 -4.37 -5.05 3.62
CA ALA A 494 -4.22 -4.59 2.24
C ALA A 494 -4.91 -3.24 2.04
N ARG A 495 -4.16 -2.25 1.56
CA ARG A 495 -4.70 -0.92 1.26
C ARG A 495 -5.36 -0.91 -0.12
N MET A 496 -6.69 -0.87 -0.12
CA MET A 496 -7.49 -0.77 -1.33
C MET A 496 -7.39 0.67 -1.87
N ASN A 497 -6.70 0.86 -2.99
CA ASN A 497 -6.40 2.16 -3.57
C ASN A 497 -6.97 2.29 -5.00
N ALA A 498 -7.42 3.49 -5.33
CA ALA A 498 -7.80 3.95 -6.66
C ALA A 498 -6.56 4.04 -7.58
N THR A 499 -6.17 2.91 -8.17
CA THR A 499 -4.98 2.76 -9.01
C THR A 499 -5.24 1.74 -10.12
N ASN A 500 -4.49 1.79 -11.21
CA ASN A 500 -4.61 0.87 -12.35
C ASN A 500 -3.76 -0.41 -12.17
N GLN A 501 -3.79 -1.33 -13.16
CA GLN A 501 -3.00 -2.59 -13.11
C GLN A 501 -1.48 -2.37 -13.01
N ALA A 502 -0.96 -1.17 -13.30
CA ALA A 502 0.45 -0.79 -13.12
C ALA A 502 0.68 0.03 -11.82
N LEU A 503 -0.31 0.06 -10.91
CA LEU A 503 -0.33 0.82 -9.66
C LEU A 503 -0.16 2.35 -9.80
N GLN A 504 -0.44 2.90 -10.98
CA GLN A 504 -0.49 4.36 -11.15
C GLN A 504 -1.85 4.89 -10.64
N PRO A 505 -1.94 6.08 -10.05
CA PRO A 505 -3.19 6.67 -9.57
C PRO A 505 -4.28 6.76 -10.64
N HIS A 506 -5.51 6.39 -10.28
CA HIS A 506 -6.67 6.43 -11.18
C HIS A 506 -7.82 7.22 -10.55
N ALA A 507 -7.84 8.53 -10.81
CA ALA A 507 -8.89 9.43 -10.33
C ALA A 507 -10.06 9.53 -11.32
N GLY A 508 -11.28 9.78 -10.82
CA GLY A 508 -12.47 10.05 -11.63
C GLY A 508 -13.48 8.89 -11.73
N GLY A 509 -13.06 7.67 -11.39
CA GLY A 509 -13.95 6.51 -11.33
C GLY A 509 -15.09 6.63 -10.32
N ILE A 510 -16.13 5.82 -10.51
CA ILE A 510 -17.30 5.78 -9.62
C ILE A 510 -17.57 4.34 -9.20
N ILE A 511 -17.57 4.06 -7.90
CA ILE A 511 -18.10 2.82 -7.33
C ILE A 511 -19.63 2.95 -7.28
N GLU A 512 -20.34 2.06 -7.99
CA GLU A 512 -21.80 1.96 -7.99
C GLU A 512 -22.29 0.74 -7.19
N ASN A 513 -21.41 -0.23 -6.88
CA ASN A 513 -21.66 -1.37 -6.01
C ASN A 513 -20.36 -1.95 -5.43
N TRP A 514 -20.40 -2.35 -4.16
CA TRP A 514 -19.42 -3.21 -3.48
C TRP A 514 -20.15 -4.45 -2.95
N SER A 515 -19.54 -5.63 -3.00
CA SER A 515 -19.99 -6.80 -2.22
C SER A 515 -20.07 -6.48 -0.71
N ASN A 516 -21.03 -7.10 -0.03
CA ASN A 516 -21.09 -7.06 1.43
C ASN A 516 -19.88 -7.82 2.02
N PRO A 517 -19.34 -7.38 3.17
CA PRO A 517 -18.33 -8.15 3.89
C PRO A 517 -18.80 -9.54 4.26
N VAL A 518 -17.86 -10.48 4.19
CA VAL A 518 -18.08 -11.91 4.46
C VAL A 518 -17.57 -12.30 5.85
N GLU A 519 -17.75 -13.56 6.25
CA GLU A 519 -17.32 -14.00 7.58
C GLU A 519 -15.79 -13.94 7.70
N GLY A 520 -15.29 -13.33 8.78
CA GLY A 520 -13.86 -13.08 8.99
C GLY A 520 -13.31 -11.85 8.26
N GLU A 521 -14.08 -11.19 7.40
CA GLU A 521 -13.66 -9.94 6.76
C GLU A 521 -13.72 -8.77 7.75
N ILE A 522 -12.59 -8.08 7.89
CA ILE A 522 -12.50 -6.78 8.54
C ILE A 522 -12.29 -5.74 7.43
N ARG A 523 -13.18 -4.75 7.36
CA ARG A 523 -13.15 -3.69 6.35
C ARG A 523 -13.28 -2.35 7.04
N ASP A 524 -12.20 -1.59 7.08
CA ASP A 524 -12.19 -0.21 7.57
C ASP A 524 -12.33 0.75 6.38
N ASP A 525 -13.48 1.42 6.26
CA ASP A 525 -13.77 2.34 5.16
C ASP A 525 -14.44 3.65 5.64
N GLN A 526 -14.56 4.63 4.74
CA GLN A 526 -15.16 5.95 5.03
C GLN A 526 -16.71 5.91 5.03
N GLY A 527 -17.30 4.91 5.70
CA GLY A 527 -18.73 4.60 5.59
C GLY A 527 -19.17 4.13 4.20
N ILE A 528 -18.25 3.81 3.29
CA ILE A 528 -18.51 3.52 1.87
C ILE A 528 -19.40 2.27 1.72
N SER A 529 -19.10 1.20 2.46
CA SER A 529 -19.93 -0.01 2.46
C SER A 529 -21.26 0.14 3.20
N THR A 530 -21.50 1.28 3.85
CA THR A 530 -22.75 1.53 4.57
C THR A 530 -23.84 1.95 3.60
N HIS A 531 -24.86 1.10 3.47
CA HIS A 531 -26.07 1.42 2.73
C HIS A 531 -26.79 2.63 3.33
N ASN A 532 -27.54 3.35 2.49
CA ASN A 532 -28.41 4.43 2.94
C ASN A 532 -29.43 3.89 3.99
N PRO A 533 -29.47 4.45 5.21
CA PRO A 533 -30.32 3.93 6.29
C PRO A 533 -31.82 4.07 6.02
N ASP A 534 -32.23 4.98 5.14
CA ASP A 534 -33.64 5.21 4.78
C ASP A 534 -34.12 4.29 3.64
N THR A 535 -33.21 3.84 2.76
CA THR A 535 -33.57 3.14 1.51
C THR A 535 -32.92 1.78 1.28
N ASP A 536 -31.94 1.37 2.10
CA ASP A 536 -31.10 0.16 1.90
C ASP A 536 -30.40 0.11 0.52
N VAL A 537 -30.07 1.28 -0.04
CA VAL A 537 -29.34 1.41 -1.32
C VAL A 537 -27.89 1.82 -1.08
N PHE A 538 -26.96 1.16 -1.76
CA PHE A 538 -25.54 1.54 -1.79
C PHE A 538 -25.37 2.99 -2.31
N MET A 539 -24.66 3.82 -1.56
CA MET A 539 -24.41 5.21 -1.94
C MET A 539 -23.20 5.28 -2.88
N LYS A 540 -23.40 5.82 -4.09
CA LYS A 540 -22.33 5.95 -5.08
C LYS A 540 -21.17 6.77 -4.52
N TYR A 541 -19.96 6.23 -4.67
CA TYR A 541 -18.72 6.84 -4.20
C TYR A 541 -17.85 7.20 -5.39
N HIS A 542 -17.43 8.46 -5.47
CA HIS A 542 -16.50 8.94 -6.50
C HIS A 542 -15.06 8.84 -6.00
N LEU A 543 -14.18 8.30 -6.85
CA LEU A 543 -12.73 8.27 -6.65
C LEU A 543 -12.16 9.69 -6.88
N ALA A 544 -12.32 10.54 -5.87
CA ALA A 544 -11.96 11.95 -5.94
C ALA A 544 -10.46 12.16 -5.78
N GLY A 545 -9.77 12.56 -6.85
CA GLY A 545 -8.36 12.99 -6.82
C GLY A 545 -8.08 14.29 -6.03
N ALA A 546 -9.03 14.75 -5.21
CA ALA A 546 -8.85 15.85 -4.27
C ALA A 546 -8.14 15.41 -2.97
N TYR A 547 -7.99 14.10 -2.77
CA TYR A 547 -7.35 13.45 -1.63
C TYR A 547 -6.47 12.28 -2.08
N ASP A 548 -5.96 11.53 -1.11
CA ASP A 548 -5.24 10.28 -1.33
C ASP A 548 -6.09 9.21 -2.05
N SER A 549 -5.41 8.26 -2.69
CA SER A 549 -6.05 7.19 -3.45
C SER A 549 -6.72 6.12 -2.58
N ASN A 550 -6.59 6.17 -1.25
CA ASN A 550 -7.14 5.14 -0.36
C ASN A 550 -8.68 5.14 -0.32
N ILE A 551 -9.24 3.97 -0.58
CA ILE A 551 -10.68 3.69 -0.55
C ILE A 551 -11.04 3.04 0.80
N ALA A 552 -10.31 2.00 1.17
CA ALA A 552 -10.48 1.25 2.41
C ALA A 552 -9.23 0.45 2.78
N LEU A 553 -9.26 -0.15 3.96
CA LEU A 553 -8.32 -1.17 4.43
C LEU A 553 -9.08 -2.50 4.52
N LEU A 554 -8.52 -3.57 3.95
CA LEU A 554 -9.05 -4.93 4.08
C LEU A 554 -8.09 -5.74 4.94
N LEU A 555 -8.57 -6.27 6.06
CA LEU A 555 -7.74 -6.95 7.04
C LEU A 555 -8.23 -8.36 7.37
N THR A 556 -7.30 -9.21 7.77
CA THR A 556 -7.57 -10.53 8.34
C THR A 556 -6.67 -10.86 9.53
N THR A 557 -7.09 -11.87 10.28
CA THR A 557 -6.30 -12.51 11.34
C THR A 557 -6.16 -14.01 11.04
N GLY A 558 -5.06 -14.60 11.51
CA GLY A 558 -4.78 -16.02 11.33
C GLY A 558 -3.90 -16.60 12.43
N ASN A 559 -3.97 -17.93 12.57
CA ASN A 559 -3.15 -18.71 13.51
C ASN A 559 -1.67 -18.77 13.09
N SER A 560 -1.37 -18.49 11.82
CA SER A 560 -0.03 -18.39 11.22
C SER A 560 -0.07 -17.36 10.08
N ARG A 561 1.11 -16.95 9.58
CA ARG A 561 1.20 -16.07 8.38
C ARG A 561 0.58 -16.69 7.12
N LEU A 562 0.54 -18.02 7.02
CA LEU A 562 -0.14 -18.70 5.91
C LEU A 562 -1.67 -18.59 6.04
N ASP A 563 -2.21 -18.83 7.24
CA ASP A 563 -3.66 -18.77 7.52
C ASP A 563 -4.19 -17.34 7.29
N SER A 564 -3.47 -16.30 7.72
CA SER A 564 -3.87 -14.90 7.49
C SER A 564 -3.83 -14.53 5.99
N TYR A 565 -2.77 -14.91 5.26
CA TYR A 565 -2.65 -14.66 3.82
C TYR A 565 -3.72 -15.41 3.01
N GLN A 566 -4.00 -16.67 3.35
CA GLN A 566 -5.06 -17.47 2.70
C GLN A 566 -6.46 -16.88 2.94
N ARG A 567 -6.74 -16.39 4.15
CA ARG A 567 -8.02 -15.70 4.44
C ARG A 567 -8.15 -14.38 3.70
N LEU A 568 -7.09 -13.57 3.65
CA LEU A 568 -7.13 -12.29 2.93
C LEU A 568 -7.28 -12.53 1.43
N ALA A 569 -6.58 -13.53 0.90
CA ALA A 569 -6.76 -13.98 -0.47
C ALA A 569 -8.22 -14.38 -0.75
N GLU A 570 -8.87 -15.18 0.12
CA GLU A 570 -10.27 -15.57 -0.05
C GLU A 570 -11.24 -14.37 -0.01
N ILE A 571 -10.99 -13.39 0.86
CA ILE A 571 -11.77 -12.14 0.90
C ILE A 571 -11.59 -11.33 -0.39
N LEU A 572 -10.37 -11.18 -0.90
CA LEU A 572 -10.10 -10.48 -2.15
C LEU A 572 -10.75 -11.22 -3.34
N ARG A 573 -10.76 -12.57 -3.33
CA ARG A 573 -11.46 -13.40 -4.32
C ARG A 573 -12.96 -13.12 -4.35
N GLN A 574 -13.59 -13.00 -3.17
CA GLN A 574 -15.02 -12.72 -3.02
C GLN A 574 -15.39 -11.23 -3.09
N THR A 575 -14.40 -10.33 -3.13
CA THR A 575 -14.63 -8.88 -3.23
C THR A 575 -15.04 -8.49 -4.65
N GLU A 576 -16.29 -8.03 -4.83
CA GLU A 576 -16.77 -7.49 -6.09
C GLU A 576 -16.92 -5.97 -5.99
N LEU A 577 -16.04 -5.22 -6.66
CA LEU A 577 -16.16 -3.78 -6.86
C LEU A 577 -16.64 -3.50 -8.29
N ARG A 578 -17.73 -2.73 -8.43
CA ARG A 578 -18.36 -2.45 -9.73
C ARG A 578 -18.76 -0.98 -9.88
N GLY A 579 -18.59 -0.46 -11.08
CA GLY A 579 -19.07 0.86 -11.45
C GLY A 579 -18.51 1.34 -12.78
N LYS A 580 -18.23 2.64 -12.88
CA LYS A 580 -17.84 3.31 -14.14
C LYS A 580 -16.42 3.82 -14.03
N ASP A 581 -15.63 3.55 -15.06
CA ASP A 581 -14.22 3.99 -15.15
C ASP A 581 -13.46 3.66 -13.86
N LEU A 582 -13.67 2.45 -13.34
CA LEU A 582 -13.23 2.02 -12.03
C LEU A 582 -11.97 1.16 -12.18
N SER A 583 -10.85 1.67 -11.66
CA SER A 583 -9.61 0.91 -11.51
C SER A 583 -9.21 0.89 -10.04
N THR A 584 -8.83 -0.30 -9.54
CA THR A 584 -8.33 -0.49 -8.18
C THR A 584 -7.14 -1.45 -8.17
N ASN A 585 -6.37 -1.50 -7.07
CA ASN A 585 -5.32 -2.51 -6.86
C ASN A 585 -5.83 -3.85 -6.29
N LEU A 586 -7.14 -4.12 -6.35
CA LEU A 586 -7.75 -5.39 -5.89
C LEU A 586 -7.05 -6.60 -6.51
N GLU A 587 -6.87 -6.58 -7.83
CA GLU A 587 -6.30 -7.70 -8.56
C GLU A 587 -4.80 -7.86 -8.30
N PHE A 588 -4.09 -6.75 -8.12
CA PHE A 588 -2.69 -6.74 -7.71
C PHE A 588 -2.50 -7.41 -6.34
N HIS A 589 -3.32 -7.06 -5.33
CA HIS A 589 -3.24 -7.64 -4.00
C HIS A 589 -3.52 -9.15 -4.02
N TYR A 590 -4.53 -9.59 -4.78
CA TYR A 590 -4.86 -11.00 -4.93
C TYR A 590 -3.71 -11.80 -5.55
N GLY A 591 -3.07 -11.26 -6.60
CA GLY A 591 -1.89 -11.86 -7.23
C GLY A 591 -0.68 -11.89 -6.30
N LEU A 592 -0.40 -10.79 -5.61
CA LEU A 592 0.76 -10.62 -4.73
C LEU A 592 0.71 -11.59 -3.54
N LEU A 593 -0.43 -11.75 -2.88
CA LEU A 593 -0.58 -12.71 -1.78
C LEU A 593 -0.36 -14.15 -2.25
N HIS A 594 -0.88 -14.51 -3.43
CA HIS A 594 -0.62 -15.82 -4.02
C HIS A 594 0.86 -16.01 -4.42
N TRP A 595 1.55 -14.94 -4.83
CA TRP A 595 3.00 -14.99 -5.03
C TRP A 595 3.73 -15.34 -3.73
N PHE A 596 3.38 -14.72 -2.60
CA PHE A 596 3.97 -15.09 -1.31
C PHE A 596 3.58 -16.49 -0.83
N ILE A 597 2.31 -16.90 -1.00
CA ILE A 597 1.84 -18.25 -0.64
C ILE A 597 2.61 -19.32 -1.44
N GLY A 598 2.87 -19.09 -2.72
CA GLY A 598 3.55 -20.04 -3.61
C GLY A 598 5.09 -20.02 -3.60
N ASN A 599 5.71 -18.94 -3.08
CA ASN A 599 7.17 -18.80 -3.07
C ASN A 599 7.80 -18.74 -1.67
N GLY A 600 7.06 -18.30 -0.64
CA GLY A 600 7.54 -18.26 0.74
C GLY A 600 6.89 -17.15 1.55
N ILE A 601 5.99 -17.51 2.47
CA ILE A 601 5.26 -16.55 3.32
C ILE A 601 6.16 -15.70 4.21
N ASN A 602 7.34 -16.23 4.59
CA ASN A 602 8.32 -15.59 5.47
C ASN A 602 9.37 -14.77 4.69
N ALA A 603 9.18 -14.59 3.37
CA ALA A 603 10.08 -13.80 2.55
C ALA A 603 10.30 -12.38 3.12
N ARG A 604 11.50 -11.85 2.88
CA ARG A 604 11.97 -10.56 3.41
C ARG A 604 12.08 -9.53 2.27
N PRO A 605 10.95 -9.06 1.68
CA PRO A 605 10.97 -8.14 0.56
C PRO A 605 11.59 -6.80 0.97
N ALA A 606 12.48 -6.27 0.14
CA ALA A 606 12.93 -4.89 0.27
C ALA A 606 11.94 -3.94 -0.44
N THR A 607 12.00 -2.65 -0.09
CA THR A 607 11.10 -1.60 -0.60
C THR A 607 11.18 -1.32 -2.10
N ASN A 608 12.10 -1.96 -2.81
CA ASN A 608 12.22 -1.92 -4.27
C ASN A 608 11.54 -3.11 -4.98
N PHE A 609 10.97 -4.09 -4.26
CA PHE A 609 10.44 -5.35 -4.80
C PHE A 609 9.23 -5.19 -5.75
N ILE A 610 8.35 -4.22 -5.50
CA ILE A 610 7.08 -4.09 -6.24
C ILE A 610 7.31 -3.84 -7.74
N VAL A 611 8.30 -3.01 -8.12
CA VAL A 611 8.53 -2.66 -9.54
C VAL A 611 9.06 -3.85 -10.36
N PRO A 612 10.06 -4.63 -9.90
CA PRO A 612 10.41 -5.92 -10.50
C PRO A 612 9.26 -6.92 -10.58
N TYR A 613 8.43 -7.04 -9.52
CA TYR A 613 7.24 -7.89 -9.55
C TYR A 613 6.27 -7.46 -10.66
N LEU A 614 5.87 -6.18 -10.71
CA LEU A 614 5.03 -5.63 -11.79
C LEU A 614 5.65 -5.85 -13.18
N THR A 615 6.98 -5.78 -13.30
CA THR A 615 7.69 -6.03 -14.57
C THR A 615 7.52 -7.48 -15.02
N ALA A 616 7.69 -8.45 -14.12
CA ALA A 616 7.47 -9.87 -14.40
C ALA A 616 5.99 -10.17 -14.74
N VAL A 617 5.04 -9.52 -14.07
CA VAL A 617 3.60 -9.59 -14.39
C VAL A 617 3.29 -9.00 -15.78
N GLY A 618 4.01 -7.95 -16.19
CA GLY A 618 3.94 -7.39 -17.54
C GLY A 618 4.49 -8.35 -18.60
N GLU A 619 5.63 -9.02 -18.34
CA GLU A 619 6.19 -10.02 -19.25
C GLU A 619 5.22 -11.20 -19.44
N LEU A 620 4.59 -11.65 -18.35
CA LEU A 620 3.51 -12.66 -18.38
C LEU A 620 2.35 -12.22 -19.28
N LYS A 621 1.88 -10.97 -19.15
CA LYS A 621 0.80 -10.41 -19.99
C LYS A 621 1.20 -10.33 -21.47
N GLU A 622 2.42 -9.89 -21.76
CA GLU A 622 2.96 -9.79 -23.12
C GLU A 622 3.01 -11.14 -23.83
N GLN A 623 3.41 -12.21 -23.13
CA GLN A 623 3.43 -13.56 -23.70
C GLN A 623 2.03 -14.17 -23.83
N ALA A 624 1.14 -14.00 -22.84
CA ALA A 624 -0.24 -14.47 -22.93
C ALA A 624 -1.00 -13.84 -24.12
N GLN A 625 -0.76 -12.54 -24.38
CA GLN A 625 -1.33 -11.82 -25.52
C GLN A 625 -0.79 -12.28 -26.90
N GLN A 626 0.22 -13.14 -26.95
CA GLN A 626 0.73 -13.75 -28.19
C GLN A 626 0.07 -15.10 -28.52
N ILE A 627 -0.74 -15.68 -27.63
CA ILE A 627 -1.38 -16.98 -27.88
C ILE A 627 -2.85 -16.84 -28.31
N ASP A 628 -3.24 -17.64 -29.31
CA ASP A 628 -4.62 -17.82 -29.77
C ASP A 628 -5.19 -19.11 -29.17
N LEU A 629 -5.95 -18.99 -28.07
CA LEU A 629 -6.51 -20.13 -27.33
C LEU A 629 -7.50 -20.97 -28.17
N GLU A 630 -8.29 -20.34 -29.04
CA GLU A 630 -9.24 -21.05 -29.90
C GLU A 630 -8.49 -21.87 -30.96
N TYR A 631 -7.46 -21.28 -31.58
CA TYR A 631 -6.57 -22.00 -32.49
C TYR A 631 -5.82 -23.13 -31.78
N ALA A 632 -5.24 -22.88 -30.60
CA ALA A 632 -4.56 -23.90 -29.79
C ALA A 632 -5.48 -25.11 -29.52
N TYR A 633 -6.67 -24.85 -28.99
CA TYR A 633 -7.63 -25.91 -28.67
C TYR A 633 -8.07 -26.68 -29.92
N LYS A 634 -8.35 -25.99 -31.03
CA LYS A 634 -8.70 -26.63 -32.29
C LYS A 634 -7.60 -27.56 -32.80
N ARG A 635 -6.32 -27.18 -32.69
CA ARG A 635 -5.18 -28.01 -33.11
C ARG A 635 -5.03 -29.24 -32.22
N ILE A 636 -5.26 -29.12 -30.91
CA ILE A 636 -5.36 -30.26 -29.98
C ILE A 636 -6.53 -31.18 -30.38
N CYS A 637 -7.70 -30.63 -30.74
CA CYS A 637 -8.82 -31.46 -31.21
C CYS A 637 -8.51 -32.23 -32.51
N GLU A 638 -7.67 -31.67 -33.37
CA GLU A 638 -7.23 -32.31 -34.61
C GLU A 638 -6.25 -33.47 -34.37
N THR A 639 -5.40 -33.44 -33.33
CA THR A 639 -4.49 -34.57 -33.04
C THR A 639 -5.25 -35.81 -32.60
N TYR A 640 -6.22 -35.68 -31.68
CA TYR A 640 -7.09 -36.77 -31.24
C TYR A 640 -7.87 -37.41 -32.41
N ALA A 641 -8.46 -36.58 -33.28
CA ALA A 641 -9.22 -37.04 -34.44
C ALA A 641 -8.36 -37.70 -35.55
N VAL A 642 -7.03 -37.53 -35.50
CA VAL A 642 -6.07 -38.20 -36.40
C VAL A 642 -5.48 -39.46 -35.76
N ALA A 643 -5.19 -39.43 -34.46
CA ALA A 643 -4.65 -40.57 -33.72
C ALA A 643 -5.66 -41.74 -33.63
N ASP A 644 -6.95 -41.43 -33.49
CA ASP A 644 -8.04 -42.40 -33.49
C ASP A 644 -9.07 -42.02 -34.56
N ALA A 645 -8.69 -42.29 -35.82
CA ALA A 645 -9.48 -41.94 -37.00
C ALA A 645 -10.85 -42.66 -37.05
N ASP A 646 -10.94 -43.88 -36.51
CA ASP A 646 -12.17 -44.67 -36.49
C ASP A 646 -13.22 -44.08 -35.54
N ASN A 647 -12.81 -43.53 -34.39
CA ASN A 647 -13.69 -42.83 -33.46
C ASN A 647 -13.68 -41.30 -33.60
N ALA A 648 -13.12 -40.74 -34.68
CA ALA A 648 -12.95 -39.29 -34.86
C ALA A 648 -14.26 -38.47 -34.76
N GLY A 649 -15.43 -39.08 -34.95
CA GLY A 649 -16.72 -38.44 -34.68
C GLY A 649 -17.02 -38.28 -33.18
N VAL A 650 -16.73 -39.32 -32.39
CA VAL A 650 -16.89 -39.34 -30.92
C VAL A 650 -15.90 -38.38 -30.28
N TRP A 651 -14.64 -38.39 -30.71
CA TRP A 651 -13.62 -37.48 -30.22
C TRP A 651 -14.01 -36.01 -30.38
N ARG A 652 -14.50 -35.62 -31.57
CA ARG A 652 -15.02 -34.26 -31.79
C ARG A 652 -16.21 -33.94 -30.88
N GLN A 653 -17.09 -34.90 -30.59
CA GLN A 653 -18.22 -34.68 -29.68
C GLN A 653 -17.74 -34.42 -28.24
N VAL A 654 -16.83 -35.25 -27.72
CA VAL A 654 -16.28 -35.11 -26.36
C VAL A 654 -15.52 -33.78 -26.20
N LEU A 655 -14.66 -33.44 -27.17
CA LEU A 655 -13.84 -32.24 -27.09
C LEU A 655 -14.67 -30.96 -27.31
N ASN A 656 -15.62 -30.94 -28.25
CA ASN A 656 -16.52 -29.79 -28.41
C ASN A 656 -17.33 -29.50 -27.12
N ALA A 657 -17.69 -30.53 -26.34
CA ALA A 657 -18.38 -30.36 -25.06
C ALA A 657 -17.48 -29.79 -23.95
N LYS A 658 -16.15 -29.83 -24.11
CA LYS A 658 -15.16 -29.36 -23.13
C LYS A 658 -14.45 -28.06 -23.53
N GLN A 659 -14.79 -27.48 -24.68
CA GLN A 659 -14.12 -26.29 -25.20
C GLN A 659 -14.19 -25.12 -24.20
N LEU A 660 -15.39 -24.74 -23.77
CA LEU A 660 -15.57 -23.57 -22.90
C LEU A 660 -15.19 -23.86 -21.44
N LEU A 661 -15.38 -25.10 -20.98
CA LEU A 661 -14.81 -25.63 -19.74
C LEU A 661 -13.29 -25.40 -19.64
N LEU A 662 -12.55 -25.37 -20.76
CA LEU A 662 -11.10 -25.20 -20.77
C LEU A 662 -10.64 -23.79 -21.21
N THR A 663 -11.21 -23.20 -22.26
CA THR A 663 -10.72 -21.90 -22.77
C THR A 663 -11.18 -20.73 -21.91
N ARG A 664 -12.43 -20.73 -21.41
CA ARG A 664 -13.01 -19.59 -20.68
C ARG A 664 -12.27 -19.21 -19.38
N PRO A 665 -11.83 -20.14 -18.51
CA PRO A 665 -11.02 -19.76 -17.35
C PRO A 665 -9.64 -19.24 -17.76
N LEU A 666 -9.00 -19.81 -18.79
CA LEU A 666 -7.73 -19.32 -19.35
C LEU A 666 -7.86 -17.91 -19.95
N GLU A 667 -8.93 -17.64 -20.70
CA GLU A 667 -9.25 -16.31 -21.23
C GLU A 667 -9.38 -15.28 -20.11
N ARG A 668 -10.05 -15.61 -19.00
CA ARG A 668 -10.14 -14.71 -17.84
C ARG A 668 -8.78 -14.48 -17.20
N LEU A 669 -7.97 -15.52 -17.04
CA LEU A 669 -6.62 -15.44 -16.49
C LEU A 669 -5.68 -14.59 -17.37
N PHE A 670 -5.78 -14.68 -18.70
CA PHE A 670 -4.98 -13.90 -19.64
C PHE A 670 -5.33 -12.41 -19.67
N ASN A 671 -6.58 -12.06 -19.33
CA ASN A 671 -7.01 -10.67 -19.17
C ASN A 671 -6.58 -10.07 -17.81
N GLU A 672 -6.48 -10.89 -16.76
CA GLU A 672 -6.06 -10.48 -15.41
C GLU A 672 -4.64 -10.97 -15.08
N PRO A 673 -3.59 -10.22 -15.45
CA PRO A 673 -2.21 -10.71 -15.39
C PRO A 673 -1.72 -10.95 -13.95
N HIS A 674 -2.24 -10.19 -12.97
CA HIS A 674 -1.96 -10.41 -11.55
C HIS A 674 -2.54 -11.73 -11.05
N TYR A 675 -3.73 -12.10 -11.52
CA TYR A 675 -4.33 -13.42 -11.23
C TYR A 675 -3.48 -14.52 -11.88
N MET A 676 -2.97 -14.31 -13.10
CA MET A 676 -2.06 -15.27 -13.74
C MET A 676 -0.77 -15.47 -12.94
N ALA A 677 -0.15 -14.38 -12.48
CA ALA A 677 1.06 -14.41 -11.65
C ALA A 677 0.84 -15.15 -10.32
N GLY A 678 -0.29 -14.89 -9.66
CA GLY A 678 -0.68 -15.59 -8.43
C GLY A 678 -0.91 -17.09 -8.65
N TRP A 679 -1.70 -17.44 -9.67
CA TRP A 679 -1.99 -18.83 -10.04
C TRP A 679 -0.70 -19.62 -10.35
N ILE A 680 0.16 -19.06 -11.20
CA ILE A 680 1.46 -19.67 -11.55
C ILE A 680 2.30 -19.88 -10.29
N SER A 681 2.33 -18.91 -9.38
CA SER A 681 3.16 -19.02 -8.17
C SER A 681 2.78 -20.20 -7.29
N VAL A 682 1.49 -20.47 -7.11
CA VAL A 682 0.99 -21.58 -6.27
C VAL A 682 0.99 -22.93 -7.00
N HIS A 683 0.96 -22.94 -8.34
CA HIS A 683 0.83 -24.15 -9.14
C HIS A 683 2.00 -24.42 -10.10
N LYS A 684 3.14 -23.73 -9.97
CA LYS A 684 4.37 -23.93 -10.76
C LYS A 684 4.87 -25.38 -10.77
N ASP A 685 4.73 -26.10 -9.65
CA ASP A 685 5.17 -27.48 -9.49
C ASP A 685 4.08 -28.51 -9.89
N ALA A 686 2.93 -28.07 -10.41
CA ALA A 686 1.83 -28.97 -10.78
C ALA A 686 2.09 -29.76 -12.07
N LEU A 687 2.98 -29.26 -12.94
CA LEU A 687 3.43 -29.94 -14.15
C LEU A 687 4.86 -29.55 -14.52
N THR A 688 5.50 -30.32 -15.39
CA THR A 688 6.80 -30.00 -15.98
C THR A 688 6.74 -30.19 -17.49
N LEU A 689 7.28 -29.23 -18.23
CA LEU A 689 7.51 -29.34 -19.67
C LEU A 689 8.89 -29.96 -19.91
N SER A 690 8.95 -31.00 -20.73
CA SER A 690 10.19 -31.68 -21.11
C SER A 690 10.32 -31.77 -22.63
N ALA A 691 11.47 -32.24 -23.12
CA ALA A 691 11.64 -32.54 -24.54
C ALA A 691 10.79 -33.73 -25.03
N ASP A 692 10.26 -34.54 -24.10
CA ASP A 692 9.39 -35.69 -24.35
C ASP A 692 7.90 -35.37 -24.07
N GLY A 693 7.55 -34.07 -24.00
CA GLY A 693 6.18 -33.57 -23.79
C GLY A 693 5.86 -33.17 -22.35
N VAL A 694 4.58 -33.23 -21.99
CA VAL A 694 4.02 -32.73 -20.72
C VAL A 694 3.97 -33.80 -19.64
N VAL A 695 4.62 -33.56 -18.50
CA VAL A 695 4.57 -34.43 -17.32
C VAL A 695 3.73 -33.77 -16.23
N TRP A 696 2.62 -34.40 -15.85
CA TRP A 696 1.70 -33.90 -14.82
C TRP A 696 2.01 -34.50 -13.45
N HIS A 697 2.29 -33.64 -12.46
CA HIS A 697 2.48 -34.04 -11.06
C HIS A 697 1.19 -33.96 -10.23
N GLN A 698 0.21 -33.20 -10.72
CA GLN A 698 -1.14 -33.09 -10.15
C GLN A 698 -2.19 -33.37 -11.23
N ASN A 699 -3.35 -33.87 -10.82
CA ASN A 699 -4.45 -34.19 -11.74
C ASN A 699 -5.00 -32.92 -12.42
N PRO A 700 -4.95 -32.82 -13.77
CA PRO A 700 -5.45 -31.65 -14.50
C PRO A 700 -6.91 -31.29 -14.21
N ILE A 701 -7.77 -32.27 -13.91
CA ILE A 701 -9.16 -32.03 -13.53
C ILE A 701 -9.28 -31.32 -12.17
N ARG A 702 -8.46 -31.71 -11.19
CA ARG A 702 -8.43 -31.05 -9.88
C ARG A 702 -7.76 -29.66 -9.95
N LEU A 703 -6.83 -29.46 -10.89
CA LEU A 703 -6.29 -28.12 -11.18
C LEU A 703 -7.35 -27.22 -11.84
N LEU A 704 -8.16 -27.76 -12.75
CA LEU A 704 -9.22 -27.00 -13.40
C LEU A 704 -10.31 -26.56 -12.42
N ASP A 705 -10.75 -27.44 -11.54
CA ASP A 705 -11.66 -27.13 -10.43
C ASP A 705 -11.15 -25.97 -9.56
N ARG A 706 -9.90 -26.08 -9.08
CA ARG A 706 -9.22 -25.00 -8.35
C ARG A 706 -9.12 -23.71 -9.16
N LEU A 707 -8.96 -23.77 -10.48
CA LEU A 707 -8.89 -22.57 -11.35
C LEU A 707 -10.26 -21.88 -11.42
N TYR A 708 -11.35 -22.63 -11.52
CA TYR A 708 -12.70 -22.06 -11.43
C TYR A 708 -12.96 -21.42 -10.07
N HIS A 709 -12.54 -22.06 -8.99
CA HIS A 709 -12.61 -21.48 -7.65
C HIS A 709 -11.79 -20.19 -7.56
N TYR A 710 -10.50 -20.24 -7.89
CA TYR A 710 -9.56 -19.11 -7.88
C TYR A 710 -10.06 -17.88 -8.66
N LEU A 711 -10.73 -18.10 -9.80
CA LEU A 711 -11.30 -17.03 -10.61
C LEU A 711 -12.62 -16.45 -10.07
N ASN A 712 -13.11 -16.88 -8.90
CA ASN A 712 -14.48 -16.61 -8.41
C ASN A 712 -15.53 -16.98 -9.48
N MET A 713 -15.43 -18.23 -9.95
CA MET A 713 -16.32 -18.82 -10.95
C MET A 713 -16.98 -20.12 -10.47
N ASP A 714 -17.03 -20.36 -9.16
CA ASP A 714 -17.81 -21.45 -8.55
C ASP A 714 -19.27 -21.44 -9.05
N TYR A 715 -19.88 -22.63 -9.18
CA TYR A 715 -21.30 -22.74 -9.52
C TYR A 715 -22.17 -22.30 -8.34
N GLU A 716 -22.99 -21.28 -8.54
CA GLU A 716 -23.92 -20.77 -7.52
C GLU A 716 -25.32 -20.58 -8.11
N LEU A 717 -26.31 -21.29 -7.57
CA LEU A 717 -27.68 -21.26 -8.08
C LEU A 717 -28.29 -19.85 -7.99
N GLY A 718 -28.41 -19.19 -9.14
CA GLY A 718 -28.96 -17.84 -9.27
C GLY A 718 -27.91 -16.75 -9.51
N LYS A 719 -26.61 -17.05 -9.40
CA LYS A 719 -25.54 -16.17 -9.89
C LYS A 719 -25.61 -16.13 -11.42
N PRO A 720 -25.48 -14.96 -12.09
CA PRO A 720 -25.57 -14.89 -13.54
C PRO A 720 -24.46 -15.69 -14.21
N ALA A 721 -24.78 -16.50 -15.22
CA ALA A 721 -23.84 -17.42 -15.90
C ALA A 721 -22.55 -16.75 -16.46
N ARG A 722 -22.52 -15.42 -16.60
CA ARG A 722 -21.29 -14.66 -16.92
C ARG A 722 -20.22 -14.79 -15.82
N TYR A 723 -20.62 -14.93 -14.56
CA TYR A 723 -19.77 -14.85 -13.37
C TYR A 723 -19.54 -16.20 -12.67
N MET A 724 -19.96 -17.30 -13.30
CA MET A 724 -19.74 -18.68 -12.82
C MET A 724 -19.46 -19.63 -13.99
N ILE A 725 -18.95 -20.82 -13.69
CA ILE A 725 -18.98 -21.98 -14.58
C ILE A 725 -20.40 -22.22 -15.11
N TRP A 726 -20.53 -22.65 -16.36
CA TRP A 726 -21.84 -22.94 -16.94
C TRP A 726 -22.38 -24.28 -16.41
N ASP A 727 -23.69 -24.48 -16.52
CA ASP A 727 -24.37 -25.67 -16.01
C ASP A 727 -23.79 -26.98 -16.57
N HIS A 728 -23.71 -27.10 -17.89
CA HIS A 728 -23.13 -28.26 -18.57
C HIS A 728 -21.62 -28.41 -18.33
N ASP A 729 -20.86 -27.31 -18.27
CA ASP A 729 -19.43 -27.35 -17.92
C ASP A 729 -19.25 -27.87 -16.49
N HIS A 730 -20.13 -27.47 -15.56
CA HIS A 730 -20.14 -27.89 -14.16
C HIS A 730 -20.55 -29.36 -14.00
N ASP A 731 -21.54 -29.83 -14.76
CA ASP A 731 -21.93 -31.24 -14.78
C ASP A 731 -20.74 -32.11 -15.22
N ILE A 732 -20.07 -31.76 -16.33
CA ILE A 732 -18.88 -32.47 -16.84
C ILE A 732 -17.73 -32.47 -15.82
N LEU A 733 -17.46 -31.32 -15.20
CA LEU A 733 -16.40 -31.20 -14.20
C LEU A 733 -16.72 -31.99 -12.92
N SER A 734 -17.97 -31.95 -12.46
CA SER A 734 -18.42 -32.66 -11.26
C SER A 734 -18.40 -34.18 -11.45
N ASP A 735 -18.84 -34.69 -12.60
CA ASP A 735 -18.73 -36.10 -12.96
C ASP A 735 -17.27 -36.56 -13.05
N ALA A 736 -16.37 -35.71 -13.58
CA ALA A 736 -14.94 -35.98 -13.62
C ALA A 736 -14.32 -36.03 -12.21
N LEU A 737 -14.66 -35.09 -11.33
CA LEU A 737 -14.20 -35.07 -9.94
C LEU A 737 -14.69 -36.31 -9.17
N ALA A 738 -15.97 -36.64 -9.28
CA ALA A 738 -16.57 -37.82 -8.65
C ALA A 738 -15.94 -39.13 -9.15
N PHE A 739 -15.57 -39.21 -10.44
CA PHE A 739 -14.80 -40.32 -10.99
C PHE A 739 -13.41 -40.45 -10.32
N TYR A 740 -12.66 -39.36 -10.16
CA TYR A 740 -11.36 -39.41 -9.51
C TYR A 740 -11.44 -39.69 -8.01
N ASP A 741 -12.41 -39.12 -7.30
CA ASP A 741 -12.65 -39.44 -5.88
C ASP A 741 -12.91 -40.95 -5.68
N ALA A 742 -13.76 -41.55 -6.55
CA ALA A 742 -14.04 -42.98 -6.52
C ALA A 742 -12.83 -43.84 -6.89
N LEU A 743 -12.06 -43.43 -7.90
CA LEU A 743 -10.87 -44.16 -8.36
C LEU A 743 -9.73 -44.12 -7.34
N GLU A 744 -9.41 -42.94 -6.81
CA GLU A 744 -8.42 -42.75 -5.73
C GLU A 744 -8.79 -43.60 -4.50
N SER A 745 -10.08 -43.65 -4.14
CA SER A 745 -10.56 -44.48 -3.02
C SER A 745 -10.42 -45.99 -3.27
N ARG A 746 -10.48 -46.47 -4.52
CA ARG A 746 -10.32 -47.91 -4.85
C ARG A 746 -8.85 -48.30 -5.06
N LEU A 747 -8.02 -47.37 -5.51
CA LEU A 747 -6.57 -47.57 -5.64
C LEU A 747 -5.81 -47.37 -4.33
N GLY A 748 -6.36 -46.61 -3.37
CA GLY A 748 -5.74 -46.35 -2.07
C GLY A 748 -4.62 -45.29 -2.12
N THR A 749 -4.56 -44.48 -3.18
CA THR A 749 -3.56 -43.43 -3.37
C THR A 749 -4.21 -42.19 -4.01
N GLN A 750 -3.64 -41.02 -3.72
CA GLN A 750 -3.97 -39.73 -4.36
C GLN A 750 -2.79 -39.18 -5.17
N ASN A 751 -1.69 -39.94 -5.29
CA ASN A 751 -0.53 -39.54 -6.06
C ASN A 751 -0.86 -39.66 -7.56
N TYR A 752 -1.02 -38.53 -8.25
CA TYR A 752 -1.45 -38.54 -9.64
C TYR A 752 -0.47 -39.25 -10.61
N PRO A 753 0.87 -39.05 -10.52
CA PRO A 753 1.83 -39.86 -11.26
C PRO A 753 1.68 -41.37 -11.06
N GLU A 754 1.42 -41.84 -9.83
CA GLU A 754 1.15 -43.26 -9.53
C GLU A 754 -0.15 -43.74 -10.20
N ILE A 755 -1.23 -42.97 -10.08
CA ILE A 755 -2.53 -43.29 -10.69
C ILE A 755 -2.43 -43.35 -12.22
N ALA A 756 -1.75 -42.39 -12.84
CA ALA A 756 -1.53 -42.35 -14.28
C ALA A 756 -0.68 -43.55 -14.75
N ALA A 757 0.37 -43.91 -14.01
CA ALA A 757 1.20 -45.08 -14.29
C ALA A 757 0.42 -46.40 -14.14
N LEU A 758 -0.48 -46.50 -13.16
CA LEU A 758 -1.38 -47.64 -13.02
C LEU A 758 -2.34 -47.72 -14.22
N LEU A 759 -3.05 -46.64 -14.54
CA LEU A 759 -4.03 -46.60 -15.64
C LEU A 759 -3.41 -46.85 -17.03
N ALA A 760 -2.12 -46.58 -17.21
CA ALA A 760 -1.37 -46.92 -18.41
C ALA A 760 -1.05 -48.43 -18.56
N ALA A 761 -1.30 -49.25 -17.53
CA ALA A 761 -1.03 -50.69 -17.54
C ALA A 761 -2.28 -51.54 -17.87
N ASP A 762 -2.07 -52.62 -18.62
CA ASP A 762 -3.12 -53.60 -19.00
C ASP A 762 -3.70 -54.39 -17.80
N THR A 763 -3.04 -54.36 -16.64
CA THR A 763 -3.43 -55.17 -15.48
C THR A 763 -4.31 -54.36 -14.52
N PRO A 764 -5.51 -54.85 -14.16
CA PRO A 764 -6.36 -54.19 -13.17
C PRO A 764 -5.65 -53.97 -11.82
N ALA A 765 -5.78 -52.76 -11.29
CA ALA A 765 -5.25 -52.38 -9.98
C ALA A 765 -6.37 -52.20 -8.94
N GLY A 766 -6.01 -52.24 -7.66
CA GLY A 766 -6.97 -52.17 -6.56
C GLY A 766 -7.88 -53.40 -6.49
N ASP A 767 -9.17 -53.19 -6.24
CA ASP A 767 -10.22 -54.21 -6.17
C ASP A 767 -11.09 -54.29 -7.46
N LEU A 768 -10.65 -53.63 -8.54
CA LEU A 768 -11.39 -53.49 -9.79
C LEU A 768 -11.36 -54.79 -10.63
N THR A 769 -12.52 -55.17 -11.18
CA THR A 769 -12.60 -56.22 -12.21
C THR A 769 -12.03 -55.73 -13.55
N ALA A 770 -11.75 -56.65 -14.49
CA ALA A 770 -11.23 -56.29 -15.81
C ALA A 770 -12.16 -55.36 -16.60
N ASP A 771 -13.48 -55.56 -16.51
CA ASP A 771 -14.47 -54.71 -17.19
C ASP A 771 -14.55 -53.32 -16.54
N GLU A 772 -14.51 -53.23 -15.21
CA GLU A 772 -14.43 -51.95 -14.49
C GLU A 772 -13.12 -51.22 -14.77
N TRP A 773 -12.01 -51.95 -14.91
CA TRP A 773 -10.70 -51.37 -15.25
C TRP A 773 -10.69 -50.75 -16.64
N ALA A 774 -11.16 -51.48 -17.65
CA ALA A 774 -11.27 -50.98 -19.02
C ALA A 774 -12.22 -49.76 -19.12
N ALA A 775 -13.31 -49.76 -18.33
CA ALA A 775 -14.18 -48.60 -18.21
C ALA A 775 -13.48 -47.41 -17.53
N ALA A 776 -12.70 -47.64 -16.47
CA ALA A 776 -11.93 -46.60 -15.78
C ALA A 776 -10.84 -46.00 -16.66
N GLN A 777 -10.10 -46.82 -17.43
CA GLN A 777 -9.12 -46.36 -18.42
C GLN A 777 -9.78 -45.50 -19.49
N SER A 778 -10.93 -45.94 -20.03
CA SER A 778 -11.70 -45.19 -21.04
C SER A 778 -12.22 -43.84 -20.50
N ALA A 779 -12.74 -43.82 -19.27
CA ALA A 779 -13.20 -42.61 -18.60
C ALA A 779 -12.04 -41.64 -18.31
N HIS A 780 -10.91 -42.15 -17.79
CA HIS A 780 -9.70 -41.35 -17.58
C HIS A 780 -9.24 -40.67 -18.87
N ILE A 781 -9.11 -41.43 -19.96
CA ILE A 781 -8.70 -40.93 -21.28
C ILE A 781 -9.66 -39.81 -21.76
N ALA A 782 -10.98 -40.00 -21.67
CA ALA A 782 -11.97 -38.99 -22.05
C ALA A 782 -11.95 -37.73 -21.16
N TYR A 783 -11.75 -37.89 -19.84
CA TYR A 783 -11.63 -36.77 -18.90
C TYR A 783 -10.31 -36.00 -19.08
N GLN A 784 -9.19 -36.66 -19.38
CA GLN A 784 -7.92 -36.00 -19.62
C GLN A 784 -7.84 -35.30 -20.99
N ALA A 785 -8.53 -35.79 -22.02
CA ALA A 785 -8.42 -35.23 -23.37
C ALA A 785 -8.76 -33.74 -23.48
N GLY A 786 -7.85 -32.94 -24.04
CA GLY A 786 -7.95 -31.49 -24.16
C GLY A 786 -7.34 -30.72 -22.97
N THR A 787 -7.07 -31.38 -21.84
CA THR A 787 -6.44 -30.72 -20.67
C THR A 787 -4.98 -30.34 -20.91
N GLU A 788 -4.35 -30.85 -21.98
CA GLU A 788 -3.02 -30.44 -22.45
C GLU A 788 -2.96 -28.93 -22.72
N LEU A 789 -4.10 -28.29 -23.05
CA LEU A 789 -4.19 -26.83 -23.16
C LEU A 789 -3.75 -26.12 -21.88
N LEU A 790 -4.02 -26.68 -20.69
CA LEU A 790 -3.66 -26.09 -19.39
C LEU A 790 -2.13 -26.03 -19.18
N SER A 791 -1.34 -26.82 -19.90
CA SER A 791 0.13 -26.76 -19.84
C SER A 791 0.70 -25.42 -20.34
N ILE A 792 -0.11 -24.61 -21.03
CA ILE A 792 0.20 -23.21 -21.38
C ILE A 792 0.60 -22.38 -20.14
N LEU A 793 0.05 -22.73 -18.97
CA LEU A 793 0.32 -22.09 -17.69
C LEU A 793 1.71 -22.41 -17.12
N ALA A 794 2.41 -23.42 -17.65
CA ALA A 794 3.85 -23.61 -17.44
C ALA A 794 4.67 -23.08 -18.62
N HIS A 795 4.14 -23.12 -19.85
CA HIS A 795 4.83 -22.61 -21.04
C HIS A 795 5.13 -21.11 -20.93
N ILE A 796 4.12 -20.30 -20.61
CA ILE A 796 4.25 -18.84 -20.47
C ILE A 796 5.33 -18.45 -19.45
N PRO A 797 5.31 -18.90 -18.18
CA PRO A 797 6.35 -18.54 -17.21
C PRO A 797 7.73 -19.11 -17.54
N THR A 798 7.81 -20.20 -18.32
CA THR A 798 9.09 -20.71 -18.85
C THR A 798 9.67 -19.76 -19.91
N GLN A 799 8.83 -19.17 -20.77
CA GLN A 799 9.28 -18.19 -21.79
C GLN A 799 9.67 -16.84 -21.18
N THR A 800 9.07 -16.43 -20.06
CA THR A 800 9.39 -15.15 -19.38
C THR A 800 10.44 -15.27 -18.28
N GLY A 801 10.78 -16.49 -17.85
CA GLY A 801 11.59 -16.69 -16.64
C GLY A 801 10.90 -16.18 -15.37
N PHE A 802 9.56 -16.21 -15.30
CA PHE A 802 8.80 -15.65 -14.16
C PHE A 802 9.20 -16.29 -12.82
N CYS A 803 9.37 -17.61 -12.81
CA CYS A 803 9.76 -18.37 -11.61
C CYS A 803 11.22 -18.15 -11.15
N GLU A 804 12.01 -17.34 -11.87
CA GLU A 804 13.34 -16.89 -11.42
C GLU A 804 13.24 -15.78 -10.35
N LEU A 805 12.11 -15.07 -10.29
CA LEU A 805 11.77 -14.18 -9.18
C LEU A 805 11.28 -15.07 -8.02
N ALA A 806 12.20 -15.44 -7.14
CA ALA A 806 12.00 -16.49 -6.14
C ALA A 806 12.56 -16.11 -4.76
N VAL A 807 12.08 -16.80 -3.72
CA VAL A 807 12.57 -16.67 -2.34
C VAL A 807 13.64 -17.72 -2.10
N ASN A 808 14.76 -17.31 -1.50
CA ASN A 808 15.90 -18.15 -1.17
C ASN A 808 15.72 -18.81 0.21
N ALA A 809 16.57 -19.79 0.54
CA ALA A 809 16.51 -20.50 1.82
C ALA A 809 16.81 -19.60 3.04
N ASP A 810 17.49 -18.46 2.85
CA ASP A 810 17.73 -17.41 3.84
C ASP A 810 16.61 -16.34 3.86
N LEU A 811 15.47 -16.63 3.23
CA LEU A 811 14.30 -15.74 3.08
C LEU A 811 14.54 -14.45 2.27
N SER A 812 15.73 -14.24 1.70
CA SER A 812 15.96 -13.16 0.74
C SER A 812 15.23 -13.42 -0.57
N ILE A 813 14.96 -12.37 -1.35
CA ILE A 813 14.32 -12.50 -2.67
C ILE A 813 15.37 -12.31 -3.77
N THR A 814 15.53 -13.33 -4.61
CA THR A 814 16.30 -13.22 -5.86
C THR A 814 15.50 -12.42 -6.87
N ILE A 815 16.01 -11.27 -7.28
CA ILE A 815 15.43 -10.43 -8.33
C ILE A 815 16.34 -10.53 -9.57
N PRO A 816 15.91 -11.19 -10.67
CA PRO A 816 16.67 -11.25 -11.91
C PRO A 816 17.03 -9.87 -12.46
N GLU A 817 18.28 -9.69 -12.91
CA GLU A 817 18.82 -8.38 -13.35
C GLU A 817 17.93 -7.69 -14.39
N ARG A 818 17.32 -8.43 -15.33
CA ARG A 818 16.40 -7.89 -16.34
C ARG A 818 15.26 -7.07 -15.72
N LEU A 819 14.71 -7.50 -14.58
CA LEU A 819 13.56 -6.87 -13.93
C LEU A 819 13.95 -5.54 -13.24
N THR A 820 15.25 -5.26 -13.14
CA THR A 820 15.79 -3.98 -12.67
C THR A 820 16.09 -2.99 -13.80
N ASP A 821 15.99 -3.41 -15.07
CA ASP A 821 16.18 -2.50 -16.21
C ASP A 821 15.02 -1.51 -16.34
N VAL A 822 15.34 -0.22 -16.28
CA VAL A 822 14.36 0.87 -16.30
C VAL A 822 13.61 0.95 -17.64
N SER A 823 14.21 0.51 -18.74
CA SER A 823 13.56 0.51 -20.06
C SER A 823 12.50 -0.59 -20.13
N LEU A 824 12.82 -1.79 -19.64
CA LEU A 824 11.89 -2.90 -19.50
C LEU A 824 10.75 -2.56 -18.52
N GLN A 825 11.06 -2.00 -17.35
CA GLN A 825 10.05 -1.56 -16.38
C GLN A 825 9.03 -0.59 -17.00
N LYS A 826 9.49 0.43 -17.74
CA LYS A 826 8.60 1.36 -18.46
C LYS A 826 7.78 0.67 -19.54
N ARG A 827 8.38 -0.25 -20.29
CA ARG A 827 7.70 -1.04 -21.34
C ARG A 827 6.62 -1.95 -20.74
N MET A 828 6.91 -2.61 -19.62
CA MET A 828 5.99 -3.52 -18.93
C MET A 828 4.86 -2.78 -18.22
N ALA A 829 5.10 -1.60 -17.66
CA ALA A 829 4.03 -0.72 -17.18
C ALA A 829 3.03 -0.38 -18.31
N LYS A 830 3.53 -0.07 -19.53
CA LYS A 830 2.69 0.14 -20.72
C LYS A 830 2.00 -1.14 -21.22
N VAL A 831 2.55 -2.33 -21.03
CA VAL A 831 1.83 -3.58 -21.35
C VAL A 831 0.71 -3.86 -20.34
N LEU A 832 0.98 -3.63 -19.05
CA LEU A 832 -0.03 -3.73 -17.99
C LEU A 832 -1.17 -2.75 -18.23
N VAL A 833 -0.86 -1.49 -18.55
CA VAL A 833 -1.84 -0.45 -18.84
C VAL A 833 -1.46 0.21 -20.17
N PRO A 834 -1.95 -0.33 -21.30
CA PRO A 834 -1.75 0.28 -22.61
C PRO A 834 -2.26 1.72 -22.58
N PRO A 835 -1.40 2.71 -22.88
CA PRO A 835 -1.87 4.08 -22.93
C PRO A 835 -2.93 4.18 -24.04
N PRO A 836 -3.98 4.99 -23.85
CA PRO A 836 -4.95 5.17 -24.91
C PRO A 836 -4.24 5.80 -26.11
N ALA A 837 -4.40 5.22 -27.29
CA ALA A 837 -3.67 5.66 -28.47
C ALA A 837 -4.51 6.64 -29.31
N ALA A 838 -3.88 7.72 -29.77
CA ALA A 838 -4.57 8.75 -30.53
C ALA A 838 -4.84 8.30 -31.97
N LYS A 839 -6.01 8.70 -32.50
CA LYS A 839 -6.38 8.56 -33.93
C LYS A 839 -6.23 9.84 -34.74
N SER A 840 -5.83 10.94 -34.11
CA SER A 840 -5.77 12.29 -34.68
C SER A 840 -4.69 13.11 -34.00
N ASP A 841 -4.16 14.10 -34.71
CA ASP A 841 -3.28 15.17 -34.22
C ASP A 841 -4.05 16.33 -33.57
N GLU A 842 -5.30 16.12 -33.15
CA GLU A 842 -6.19 17.14 -32.59
C GLU A 842 -6.98 16.62 -31.38
N ILE A 843 -7.14 17.49 -30.37
CA ILE A 843 -8.09 17.28 -29.27
C ILE A 843 -9.33 18.11 -29.54
N LEU A 844 -10.48 17.42 -29.64
CA LEU A 844 -11.77 18.00 -29.99
C LEU A 844 -12.64 18.27 -28.75
N ALA A 845 -13.50 19.27 -28.84
CA ALA A 845 -14.54 19.58 -27.88
C ALA A 845 -15.51 18.39 -27.68
N LEU A 846 -15.56 17.80 -26.48
CA LEU A 846 -16.43 16.64 -26.18
C LEU A 846 -17.93 16.99 -26.22
N SER A 847 -18.26 18.25 -25.95
CA SER A 847 -19.62 18.80 -25.95
C SER A 847 -19.62 20.24 -26.45
N GLY A 848 -20.81 20.81 -26.68
CA GLY A 848 -20.96 22.26 -26.91
C GLY A 848 -21.32 22.96 -25.61
N GLY A 849 -20.67 24.09 -25.32
CA GLY A 849 -20.77 24.79 -24.04
C GLY A 849 -19.84 26.01 -23.99
N MET A 850 -19.66 26.57 -22.79
CA MET A 850 -18.67 27.64 -22.55
C MET A 850 -17.33 27.00 -22.15
N PHE A 851 -16.27 27.30 -22.88
CA PHE A 851 -14.90 26.84 -22.63
C PHE A 851 -14.19 27.73 -21.60
N TYR A 852 -13.49 27.10 -20.67
CA TYR A 852 -12.63 27.75 -19.69
C TYR A 852 -11.26 27.04 -19.68
N PRO A 853 -10.16 27.71 -20.02
CA PRO A 853 -8.83 27.12 -20.00
C PRO A 853 -8.22 27.05 -18.59
N ARG A 854 -8.94 27.46 -17.54
CA ARG A 854 -8.47 27.54 -16.15
C ARG A 854 -9.56 27.19 -15.14
N GLU A 855 -9.18 26.88 -13.91
CA GLU A 855 -10.10 26.53 -12.81
C GLU A 855 -10.99 27.69 -12.36
N ALA A 856 -10.43 28.91 -12.27
CA ALA A 856 -11.13 30.12 -11.87
C ALA A 856 -10.45 31.38 -12.47
N PRO A 857 -11.16 32.52 -12.59
CA PRO A 857 -10.56 33.77 -13.09
C PRO A 857 -9.34 34.18 -12.26
N GLY A 858 -8.18 34.34 -12.93
CA GLY A 858 -6.91 34.70 -12.29
C GLY A 858 -6.01 33.52 -11.88
N MET A 859 -6.47 32.27 -12.00
CA MET A 859 -5.61 31.08 -11.91
C MET A 859 -4.85 30.85 -13.23
N ASP A 860 -3.80 30.03 -13.21
CA ASP A 860 -3.08 29.62 -14.42
C ASP A 860 -3.97 28.80 -15.37
N VAL A 861 -3.63 28.78 -16.66
CA VAL A 861 -4.27 27.90 -17.63
C VAL A 861 -3.76 26.48 -17.47
N PHE A 862 -4.59 25.49 -17.79
CA PHE A 862 -4.24 24.08 -17.59
C PHE A 862 -3.12 23.59 -18.52
N VAL A 863 -3.06 24.05 -19.77
CA VAL A 863 -2.02 23.72 -20.75
C VAL A 863 -1.72 24.90 -21.68
N ASN A 864 -0.46 25.04 -22.10
CA ASN A 864 0.04 26.04 -23.05
C ASN A 864 0.64 25.38 -24.31
N GLU A 865 0.99 26.17 -25.32
CA GLU A 865 1.76 25.68 -26.47
C GLU A 865 3.18 25.25 -26.06
N GLY A 866 3.59 24.05 -26.44
CA GLY A 866 4.86 23.42 -26.05
C GLY A 866 4.79 22.61 -24.77
N ASP A 867 3.70 22.68 -23.99
CA ASP A 867 3.54 21.86 -22.80
C ASP A 867 3.29 20.39 -23.17
N HIS A 868 3.92 19.50 -22.42
CA HIS A 868 3.61 18.07 -22.41
C HIS A 868 2.49 17.80 -21.39
N PHE A 869 1.54 16.93 -21.76
CA PHE A 869 0.43 16.51 -20.91
C PHE A 869 0.36 14.99 -20.86
N GLU A 870 0.04 14.45 -19.68
CA GLU A 870 -0.16 13.02 -19.45
C GLU A 870 -1.65 12.65 -19.58
N ALA A 871 -1.92 11.36 -19.79
CA ALA A 871 -3.29 10.87 -19.80
C ALA A 871 -3.96 11.09 -18.42
N GLY A 872 -5.13 11.72 -18.40
CA GLY A 872 -5.84 12.10 -17.16
C GLY A 872 -5.63 13.55 -16.70
N ASP A 873 -4.66 14.28 -17.25
CA ASP A 873 -4.49 15.71 -16.93
C ASP A 873 -5.72 16.52 -17.35
N THR A 874 -6.12 17.51 -16.54
CA THR A 874 -7.21 18.42 -16.98
C THR A 874 -6.68 19.29 -18.11
N LEU A 875 -7.38 19.35 -19.24
CA LEU A 875 -7.01 20.20 -20.38
C LEU A 875 -7.85 21.49 -20.44
N TYR A 876 -9.13 21.39 -20.06
CA TYR A 876 -10.06 22.52 -20.01
C TYR A 876 -11.29 22.16 -19.17
N ILE A 877 -12.08 23.17 -18.84
CA ILE A 877 -13.43 23.02 -18.28
C ILE A 877 -14.46 23.42 -19.35
N VAL A 878 -15.58 22.71 -19.41
CA VAL A 878 -16.75 23.10 -20.20
C VAL A 878 -17.99 23.28 -19.31
N GLU A 879 -18.57 24.48 -19.34
CA GLU A 879 -19.87 24.75 -18.72
C GLU A 879 -20.99 24.36 -19.67
N VAL A 880 -21.87 23.46 -19.20
CA VAL A 880 -23.11 23.08 -19.87
C VAL A 880 -24.24 23.09 -18.85
N MET A 881 -25.33 23.79 -19.15
CA MET A 881 -26.52 23.89 -18.27
C MET A 881 -26.19 24.31 -16.81
N LYS A 882 -25.27 25.27 -16.61
CA LYS A 882 -24.78 25.73 -15.30
C LYS A 882 -23.95 24.73 -14.49
N MET A 883 -23.49 23.64 -15.11
CA MET A 883 -22.52 22.72 -14.50
C MET A 883 -21.18 22.82 -15.20
N PHE A 884 -20.10 22.97 -14.43
CA PHE A 884 -18.72 22.98 -14.90
C PHE A 884 -18.17 21.56 -14.90
N ASN A 885 -17.71 21.08 -16.04
CA ASN A 885 -17.18 19.73 -16.21
C ASN A 885 -15.71 19.83 -16.63
N LYS A 886 -14.80 19.27 -15.84
CA LYS A 886 -13.39 19.11 -16.25
C LYS A 886 -13.32 18.09 -17.38
N VAL A 887 -12.58 18.42 -18.43
CA VAL A 887 -12.25 17.52 -19.53
C VAL A 887 -10.80 17.11 -19.39
N LEU A 888 -10.59 15.81 -19.23
CA LEU A 888 -9.28 15.21 -19.03
C LEU A 888 -8.66 14.81 -20.38
N ALA A 889 -7.34 14.80 -20.43
CA ALA A 889 -6.55 14.32 -21.54
C ALA A 889 -6.82 12.82 -21.76
N PRO A 890 -7.28 12.41 -22.95
CA PRO A 890 -7.57 11.00 -23.20
C PRO A 890 -6.30 10.16 -23.39
N PHE A 891 -5.13 10.77 -23.62
CA PHE A 891 -3.84 10.13 -23.88
C PHE A 891 -2.70 11.10 -23.53
N ALA A 892 -1.45 10.63 -23.51
CA ALA A 892 -0.27 11.49 -23.33
C ALA A 892 0.21 12.08 -24.67
N GLY A 893 0.76 13.29 -24.63
CA GLY A 893 1.27 13.98 -25.81
C GLY A 893 1.77 15.39 -25.54
N THR A 894 2.17 16.09 -26.59
CA THR A 894 2.64 17.47 -26.52
C THR A 894 1.70 18.41 -27.25
N VAL A 895 1.35 19.55 -26.66
CA VAL A 895 0.54 20.58 -27.32
C VAL A 895 1.39 21.31 -28.37
N GLU A 896 1.19 20.97 -29.65
CA GLU A 896 1.80 21.74 -30.75
C GLU A 896 1.18 23.13 -30.87
N LYS A 897 -0.14 23.24 -30.61
CA LYS A 897 -0.86 24.50 -30.77
C LYS A 897 -2.15 24.57 -29.95
N VAL A 898 -2.45 25.73 -29.38
CA VAL A 898 -3.76 26.05 -28.79
C VAL A 898 -4.61 26.72 -29.88
N LEU A 899 -5.81 26.18 -30.14
CA LEU A 899 -6.68 26.61 -31.24
C LEU A 899 -7.86 27.49 -30.77
N VAL A 900 -8.08 27.60 -29.45
CA VAL A 900 -9.12 28.42 -28.83
C VAL A 900 -8.53 29.23 -27.67
N GLU A 901 -8.61 30.55 -27.77
CA GLU A 901 -8.10 31.49 -26.76
C GLU A 901 -9.26 32.24 -26.07
N GLY A 902 -9.15 32.42 -24.75
CA GLY A 902 -10.07 33.22 -23.93
C GLY A 902 -10.92 32.42 -22.94
N ASP A 903 -11.41 33.10 -21.91
CA ASP A 903 -12.34 32.55 -20.90
C ASP A 903 -13.80 32.76 -21.31
N GLY A 904 -14.63 31.73 -21.13
CA GLY A 904 -16.06 31.77 -21.45
C GLY A 904 -16.35 31.78 -22.96
N VAL A 905 -15.52 31.12 -23.77
CA VAL A 905 -15.72 31.06 -25.23
C VAL A 905 -16.73 29.98 -25.60
N ILE A 906 -17.71 30.29 -26.46
CA ILE A 906 -18.68 29.29 -26.91
C ILE A 906 -18.00 28.31 -27.88
N ILE A 907 -17.89 27.04 -27.47
CA ILE A 907 -17.38 25.93 -28.29
C ILE A 907 -18.52 25.01 -28.74
N LYS A 908 -18.33 24.31 -29.86
CA LYS A 908 -19.27 23.30 -30.38
C LYS A 908 -18.66 21.90 -30.27
N LYS A 909 -19.50 20.88 -30.01
CA LYS A 909 -19.05 19.48 -30.01
C LYS A 909 -18.34 19.14 -31.34
N GLY A 910 -17.14 18.55 -31.25
CA GLY A 910 -16.30 18.20 -32.39
C GLY A 910 -15.44 19.35 -32.93
N GLN A 911 -15.47 20.54 -32.33
CA GLN A 911 -14.56 21.65 -32.67
C GLN A 911 -13.14 21.34 -32.17
N PRO A 912 -12.09 21.47 -33.00
CA PRO A 912 -10.71 21.39 -32.54
C PRO A 912 -10.38 22.47 -31.51
N LEU A 913 -9.77 22.08 -30.40
CA LEU A 913 -9.35 22.97 -29.31
C LEU A 913 -7.83 23.06 -29.17
N PHE A 914 -7.14 21.94 -29.41
CA PHE A 914 -5.69 21.84 -29.39
C PHE A 914 -5.22 21.01 -30.58
N LYS A 915 -4.12 21.42 -31.21
CA LYS A 915 -3.32 20.55 -32.07
C LYS A 915 -2.23 19.91 -31.21
N ILE A 916 -2.03 18.61 -31.34
CA ILE A 916 -1.15 17.83 -30.48
C ILE A 916 -0.26 16.88 -31.30
N SER A 917 0.88 16.52 -30.74
CA SER A 917 1.68 15.38 -31.18
C SER A 917 1.50 14.28 -30.13
N PRO A 918 0.81 13.17 -30.43
CA PRO A 918 0.63 12.08 -29.47
C PRO A 918 1.95 11.34 -29.25
N ASP A 919 2.21 10.92 -28.02
CA ASP A 919 3.36 10.06 -27.69
C ASP A 919 3.21 8.66 -28.31
N GLU A 920 1.97 8.18 -28.43
CA GLU A 920 1.64 6.91 -29.09
C GLU A 920 0.53 7.08 -30.13
N VAL A 921 0.85 6.69 -31.36
CA VAL A 921 -0.03 6.70 -32.52
C VAL A 921 -0.45 5.26 -32.84
N ILE A 922 -1.73 5.04 -33.19
CA ILE A 922 -2.18 3.70 -33.58
C ILE A 922 -1.50 3.27 -34.88
N GLU A 923 -0.53 2.34 -34.79
CA GLU A 923 -0.10 1.57 -35.94
C GLU A 923 -1.26 0.67 -36.41
N VAL A 924 -1.75 0.91 -37.62
CA VAL A 924 -2.84 0.11 -38.21
C VAL A 924 -2.26 -1.18 -38.81
N VAL A 925 -1.89 -2.11 -37.93
CA VAL A 925 -1.61 -3.50 -38.29
C VAL A 925 -2.95 -4.19 -38.62
N THR A 926 -3.02 -4.95 -39.72
CA THR A 926 -4.28 -5.60 -40.09
C THR A 926 -4.62 -6.75 -39.13
N PRO A 927 -5.90 -6.98 -38.79
CA PRO A 927 -6.30 -8.07 -37.90
C PRO A 927 -5.80 -9.45 -38.35
N GLU A 928 -5.72 -9.67 -39.67
CA GLU A 928 -5.21 -10.91 -40.26
C GLU A 928 -3.72 -11.12 -39.98
N LYS A 929 -2.92 -10.04 -39.95
CA LYS A 929 -1.49 -10.12 -39.62
C LYS A 929 -1.29 -10.42 -38.13
N ILE A 930 -2.02 -9.75 -37.24
CA ILE A 930 -2.01 -10.03 -35.80
C ILE A 930 -2.41 -11.49 -35.53
N ALA A 931 -3.46 -11.97 -36.20
CA ALA A 931 -3.90 -13.37 -36.09
C ALA A 931 -2.86 -14.36 -36.65
N ALA A 932 -2.14 -14.03 -37.73
CA ALA A 932 -1.07 -14.86 -38.26
C ALA A 932 0.12 -14.96 -37.30
N GLU A 933 0.58 -13.83 -36.75
CA GLU A 933 1.69 -13.78 -35.78
C GLU A 933 1.34 -14.52 -34.48
N ARG A 934 0.10 -14.38 -33.98
CA ARG A 934 -0.40 -15.16 -32.84
C ARG A 934 -0.43 -16.67 -33.12
N ARG A 935 -0.82 -17.08 -34.32
CA ARG A 935 -0.85 -18.50 -34.70
C ARG A 935 0.55 -19.10 -34.79
N GLU A 936 1.51 -18.36 -35.36
CA GLU A 936 2.93 -18.78 -35.38
C GLU A 936 3.49 -18.98 -33.97
N LYS A 937 3.20 -18.04 -33.05
CA LYS A 937 3.55 -18.16 -31.62
C LYS A 937 2.84 -19.34 -30.94
N THR A 938 1.57 -19.56 -31.26
CA THR A 938 0.78 -20.68 -30.74
C THR A 938 1.27 -22.03 -31.26
N ASP A 939 1.66 -22.14 -32.53
CA ASP A 939 2.30 -23.34 -33.08
C ASP A 939 3.63 -23.63 -32.35
N GLY A 940 4.37 -22.60 -31.94
CA GLY A 940 5.54 -22.74 -31.07
C GLY A 940 5.24 -23.30 -29.68
N PHE A 941 4.09 -22.96 -29.08
CA PHE A 941 3.59 -23.61 -27.86
C PHE A 941 3.23 -25.09 -28.13
N LEU A 942 2.43 -25.34 -29.16
CA LEU A 942 1.92 -26.68 -29.53
C LEU A 942 3.04 -27.68 -29.85
N GLN A 943 4.19 -27.22 -30.35
CA GLN A 943 5.38 -28.06 -30.58
C GLN A 943 5.94 -28.70 -29.29
N ASN A 944 5.64 -28.17 -28.11
CA ASN A 944 6.08 -28.73 -26.82
C ASN A 944 5.06 -29.72 -26.22
N LEU A 945 3.96 -30.03 -26.94
CA LEU A 945 2.91 -30.95 -26.50
C LEU A 945 2.96 -32.33 -27.18
N VAL A 946 3.85 -32.51 -28.17
CA VAL A 946 3.87 -33.64 -29.12
C VAL A 946 5.14 -34.46 -28.99
#